data_AF-A0A929THE8-F1
#
_entry.id   AF-A0A929THE8-F1
#
_cell.length_a   1.000
_cell.length_b   1.000
_cell.length_c   1.000
_cell.angle_alpha   90.00
_cell.angle_beta   90.00
_cell.angle_gamma   90.00
#
_symmetry.space_group_name_H-M   'P 1'
#
loop_
_entity.id
_entity.type
_entity.pdbx_description
1 polymer ?
#
loop_
_entity_poly.entity_id
_entity_poly.type
_entity_poly.pdbx_seq_one_letter_code
_entity_poly.pdbx_strand_id
1 'polypeptide(L)'
;MRRKKKEQLISLMQEYEEVHTELERLYQKGNLGACFELLTTCQETAVAIGEQIEEAEGSGTQIVQRIEEYCEDLYECHQAVAMQDPGRVLHSFSKLRTQWKEVEKTFQEEIQVILEIAFLPYKVSMWDSMESIYLAAKADPSCHTVVLPLPYYDRNSAYELTTKHDETNLFPSDLSCKSCEEYYLEVEQPDIIYIHNPYDGCNAVTSIDPRFYSNVLKKDCTKLVYVPYYVSEGGIHNSRVNFSAYQFVDYVVAQSRYLRPHFPSMIRRERFIVTGSPKFDQILAACNVPAEMPEAWKERASGKKLFLYNTSIGEALLYKEGFLKKLEYVFHQFKDREDLCLIWRSHPLLEATFSSMLPELGRKYLAIQERFIQEGYGIYDDTKRPEQTMALADAYLGGWTSSLATMFGITGKPLFLLNQNIHCLPEKEDYLGTLFSGRVDELDGNYMITEGSQLFCREKDGIFHYCCRLSGDSEKTYGRVFEEEDRLYIAPLHSFQILVRDGEGECRSISLKPCEVTLAAFADSIRVGDFLFLIPQTYPFLVRMDFRTEELHYVEVSEPFFDVDEEGNPNTRGYCLFRNFLFFSSVNDSKILAVDVKSLEKQTVLPGEDLRAGGYTLLTTDLRKETVWMLSADDMSVCRWNPENGDDRCFDCSQEEIGLFDCGFEVPGKIRPFSSMVDTKKGLLLAPASGDRFFLLSADDEKFHVWTPPFTMSLKPRSDYASCQFLGILFRQKEAFGAEQGNLGAIRYFSMPDRKLYEIEEDLDSYTEIPLRFSLKELKEHCYGFARRNPWQRYGCYEDVFHTLPDFLSDRLPGNPHCKEEQIRDYSEITENTDGTCGKKTHEEVKRRLFED
;
A
#
# COMPACT_ATOMS: atom_id res chain seq x y z
N MET A 1 37.39 14.26 -16.44
CA MET A 1 37.78 14.62 -15.05
C MET A 1 36.61 14.47 -14.08
N ARG A 2 36.85 14.08 -12.82
CA ARG A 2 35.84 14.10 -11.75
C ARG A 2 35.27 15.51 -11.51
N ARG A 3 33.96 15.62 -11.25
CA ARG A 3 33.28 16.90 -11.08
C ARG A 3 33.93 17.77 -9.99
N LYS A 4 34.12 17.23 -8.78
CA LYS A 4 34.72 17.97 -7.67
C LYS A 4 36.15 18.44 -7.95
N LYS A 5 36.98 17.60 -8.58
CA LYS A 5 38.35 17.98 -9.00
C LYS A 5 38.29 19.11 -10.04
N LYS A 6 37.37 19.05 -11.00
CA LYS A 6 37.15 20.11 -11.98
C LYS A 6 36.71 21.43 -11.31
N GLU A 7 35.76 21.38 -10.38
CA GLU A 7 35.30 22.56 -9.62
C GLU A 7 36.43 23.19 -8.79
N GLN A 8 37.27 22.37 -8.14
CA GLN A 8 38.45 22.84 -7.42
C GLN A 8 39.45 23.56 -8.34
N LEU A 9 39.75 22.98 -9.51
CA LEU A 9 40.63 23.62 -10.49
C LEU A 9 40.04 24.91 -11.06
N ILE A 10 38.72 24.95 -11.31
CA ILE A 10 38.04 26.20 -11.74
C ILE A 10 38.17 27.28 -10.67
N SER A 11 37.95 26.94 -9.39
CA SER A 11 38.08 27.89 -8.29
C SER A 11 39.50 28.46 -8.21
N LEU A 12 40.52 27.60 -8.34
CA LEU A 12 41.93 28.04 -8.38
C LEU A 12 42.21 28.91 -9.61
N MET A 13 41.64 28.57 -10.76
CA MET A 13 41.83 29.33 -11.99
C MET A 13 41.24 30.74 -11.92
N GLN A 14 40.09 30.90 -11.24
CA GLN A 14 39.44 32.20 -11.08
C GLN A 14 40.25 33.18 -10.22
N GLU A 15 41.09 32.70 -9.29
CA GLU A 15 41.94 33.56 -8.46
C GLU A 15 42.99 34.34 -9.28
N TYR A 16 43.36 33.85 -10.47
CA TYR A 16 44.39 34.47 -11.29
C TYR A 16 44.01 35.86 -11.83
N GLU A 17 42.71 36.16 -11.99
CA GLU A 17 42.29 37.51 -12.40
C GLU A 17 42.63 38.56 -11.31
N GLU A 18 42.46 38.20 -10.04
CA GLU A 18 42.85 39.04 -8.90
C GLU A 18 44.37 39.15 -8.79
N VAL A 19 45.08 38.03 -8.97
CA VAL A 19 46.53 37.96 -8.97
C VAL A 19 47.14 38.88 -10.03
N HIS A 20 46.67 38.85 -11.29
CA HIS A 20 47.17 39.74 -12.35
C HIS A 20 46.93 41.21 -12.01
N THR A 21 45.81 41.51 -11.37
CA THR A 21 45.48 42.88 -10.94
C THR A 21 46.40 43.34 -9.79
N GLU A 22 46.72 42.46 -8.83
CA GLU A 22 47.64 42.78 -7.74
C GLU A 22 49.09 42.89 -8.22
N LEU A 23 49.52 42.10 -9.21
CA LEU A 23 50.85 42.22 -9.84
C LEU A 23 51.09 43.63 -10.40
N GLU A 24 50.12 44.16 -11.15
CA GLU A 24 50.17 45.54 -11.66
C GLU A 24 50.24 46.56 -10.51
N ARG A 25 49.44 46.36 -9.45
CA ARG A 25 49.40 47.25 -8.29
C ARG A 25 50.70 47.26 -7.49
N LEU A 26 51.30 46.09 -7.26
CA LEU A 26 52.56 45.95 -6.53
C LEU A 26 53.72 46.58 -7.29
N TYR A 27 53.75 46.38 -8.62
CA TYR A 27 54.74 47.02 -9.48
C TYR A 27 54.61 48.55 -9.47
N GLN A 28 53.39 49.09 -9.59
CA GLN A 28 53.14 50.55 -9.53
C GLN A 28 53.55 51.18 -8.19
N LYS A 29 53.44 50.43 -7.08
CA LYS A 29 53.88 50.87 -5.75
C LYS A 29 55.39 50.71 -5.53
N GLY A 30 56.13 50.17 -6.50
CA GLY A 30 57.57 49.92 -6.41
C GLY A 30 57.94 48.76 -5.48
N ASN A 31 56.99 47.91 -5.07
CA ASN A 31 57.26 46.76 -4.21
C ASN A 31 57.71 45.55 -5.06
N LEU A 32 58.93 45.62 -5.56
CA LEU A 32 59.48 44.60 -6.47
C LEU A 32 59.65 43.24 -5.78
N GLY A 33 59.98 43.21 -4.49
CA GLY A 33 60.13 41.95 -3.73
C GLY A 33 58.83 41.14 -3.71
N ALA A 34 57.72 41.78 -3.32
CA ALA A 34 56.41 41.14 -3.34
C ALA A 34 55.94 40.79 -4.76
N CYS A 35 56.34 41.55 -5.78
CA CYS A 35 56.04 41.25 -7.17
C CYS A 35 56.73 39.95 -7.64
N PHE A 36 58.00 39.75 -7.28
CA PHE A 36 58.73 38.51 -7.58
C PHE A 36 58.17 37.30 -6.83
N GLU A 37 57.84 37.47 -5.54
CA GLU A 37 57.19 36.42 -4.75
C GLU A 37 55.86 35.99 -5.36
N LEU A 38 55.03 36.95 -5.78
CA LEU A 38 53.75 36.67 -6.41
C LEU A 38 53.94 35.96 -7.76
N LEU A 39 54.81 36.46 -8.65
CA LEU A 39 55.12 35.80 -9.93
C LEU A 39 55.60 34.35 -9.76
N THR A 40 56.45 34.11 -8.76
CA THR A 40 56.96 32.76 -8.44
C THR A 40 55.80 31.86 -7.99
N THR A 41 54.98 32.34 -7.06
CA THR A 41 53.80 31.62 -6.56
C THR A 41 52.82 31.32 -7.71
N CYS A 42 52.58 32.26 -8.63
CA CYS A 42 51.74 32.05 -9.80
C CYS A 42 52.25 30.92 -10.69
N GLN A 43 53.56 30.85 -10.88
CA GLN A 43 54.19 29.84 -11.72
C GLN A 43 54.10 28.46 -11.08
N GLU A 44 54.41 28.34 -9.79
CA GLU A 44 54.29 27.09 -9.03
C GLU A 44 52.85 26.57 -9.04
N THR A 45 51.86 27.44 -8.81
CA THR A 45 50.44 27.06 -8.85
C THR A 45 50.00 26.65 -10.26
N ALA A 46 50.47 27.32 -11.31
CA ALA A 46 50.11 26.98 -12.69
C ALA A 46 50.66 25.61 -13.09
N VAL A 47 51.91 25.31 -12.70
CA VAL A 47 52.51 23.98 -12.87
C VAL A 47 51.71 22.91 -12.14
N ALA A 48 51.35 23.15 -10.87
CA ALA A 48 50.55 22.21 -10.09
C ALA A 48 49.15 21.95 -10.70
N ILE A 49 48.53 22.96 -11.32
CA ILE A 49 47.29 22.79 -12.10
C ILE A 49 47.55 21.89 -13.31
N GLY A 50 48.62 22.14 -14.07
CA GLY A 50 49.01 21.34 -15.22
C GLY A 50 49.24 19.86 -14.87
N GLU A 51 50.03 19.59 -13.83
CA GLU A 51 50.32 18.23 -13.35
C GLU A 51 49.04 17.49 -12.93
N GLN A 52 48.11 18.17 -12.24
CA GLN A 52 46.83 17.57 -11.85
C GLN A 52 45.92 17.25 -13.03
N ILE A 53 45.99 18.04 -14.10
CA ILE A 53 45.26 17.77 -15.35
C ILE A 53 45.88 16.58 -16.07
N GLU A 54 47.21 16.53 -16.21
CA GLU A 54 47.91 15.39 -16.83
C GLU A 54 47.65 14.08 -16.08
N GLU A 55 47.64 14.10 -14.76
CA GLU A 55 47.30 12.94 -13.94
C GLU A 55 45.87 12.44 -14.21
N ALA A 56 44.93 13.36 -14.43
CA ALA A 56 43.51 13.03 -14.61
C ALA A 56 43.13 12.64 -16.04
N GLU A 57 43.72 13.28 -17.05
CA GLU A 57 43.32 13.20 -18.46
C GLU A 57 44.39 12.55 -19.34
N GLY A 58 45.60 12.35 -18.83
CA GLY A 58 46.78 11.91 -19.57
C GLY A 58 47.60 13.07 -20.14
N SER A 59 48.81 12.75 -20.61
CA SER A 59 49.76 13.72 -21.18
C SER A 59 49.32 14.19 -22.57
N GLY A 60 49.66 15.44 -22.92
CA GLY A 60 49.50 15.97 -24.29
C GLY A 60 48.12 16.56 -24.60
N THR A 61 47.36 16.95 -23.58
CA THR A 61 46.14 17.76 -23.73
C THR A 61 46.48 19.18 -24.18
N GLN A 62 45.55 19.83 -24.90
CA GLN A 62 45.74 21.19 -25.38
C GLN A 62 45.87 22.18 -24.21
N ILE A 63 45.14 21.95 -23.13
CA ILE A 63 45.19 22.78 -21.93
C ILE A 63 46.55 22.76 -21.24
N VAL A 64 47.22 21.61 -21.18
CA VAL A 64 48.56 21.52 -20.57
C VAL A 64 49.56 22.33 -21.40
N GLN A 65 49.50 22.24 -22.74
CA GLN A 65 50.32 23.08 -23.62
C GLN A 65 50.07 24.58 -23.38
N ARG A 66 48.82 24.99 -23.19
CA ARG A 66 48.47 26.39 -22.86
C ARG A 66 49.02 26.84 -21.51
N ILE A 67 49.01 25.96 -20.51
CA ILE A 67 49.59 26.25 -19.20
C ILE A 67 51.12 26.37 -19.31
N GLU A 68 51.78 25.51 -20.09
CA GLU A 68 53.21 25.60 -20.36
C GLU A 68 53.59 26.94 -21.03
N GLU A 69 52.87 27.33 -22.08
CA GLU A 69 53.03 28.65 -22.74
C GLU A 69 52.85 29.80 -21.75
N TYR A 70 51.86 29.71 -20.86
CA TYR A 70 51.62 30.72 -19.82
C TYR A 70 52.76 30.77 -18.78
N CYS A 71 53.33 29.62 -18.40
CA CYS A 71 54.50 29.55 -17.51
C CYS A 71 55.75 30.19 -18.14
N GLU A 72 55.93 30.07 -19.46
CA GLU A 72 56.99 30.79 -20.18
C GLU A 72 56.76 32.31 -20.14
N ASP A 73 55.53 32.76 -20.35
CA ASP A 73 55.16 34.19 -20.26
C ASP A 73 55.37 34.77 -18.86
N LEU A 74 55.12 33.98 -17.80
CA LEU A 74 55.43 34.36 -16.41
C LEU A 74 56.93 34.56 -16.20
N TYR A 75 57.76 33.70 -16.78
CA TYR A 75 59.21 33.81 -16.72
C TYR A 75 59.73 35.04 -17.50
N GLU A 76 59.21 35.31 -18.70
CA GLU A 76 59.50 36.54 -19.45
C GLU A 76 59.12 37.79 -18.64
N CYS A 77 57.95 37.78 -17.99
CA CYS A 77 57.51 38.86 -17.12
C CYS A 77 58.46 39.07 -15.94
N HIS A 78 58.87 37.99 -15.27
CA HIS A 78 59.86 38.05 -14.19
C HIS A 78 61.18 38.69 -14.66
N GLN A 79 61.68 38.34 -15.84
CA GLN A 79 62.87 38.96 -16.40
C GLN A 79 62.66 40.47 -16.69
N ALA A 80 61.51 40.84 -17.25
CA ALA A 80 61.19 42.24 -17.54
C ALA A 80 61.14 43.10 -16.26
N VAL A 81 60.59 42.57 -15.17
CA VAL A 81 60.57 43.21 -13.85
C VAL A 81 61.99 43.34 -13.28
N ALA A 82 62.82 42.31 -13.41
CA ALA A 82 64.22 42.32 -12.98
C ALA A 82 65.08 43.35 -13.74
N MET A 83 64.83 43.52 -15.05
CA MET A 83 65.48 44.53 -15.88
C MET A 83 64.90 45.94 -15.70
N GLN A 84 63.81 46.08 -14.94
CA GLN A 84 63.07 47.33 -14.72
C GLN A 84 62.70 48.06 -16.03
N ASP A 85 62.30 47.32 -17.07
CA ASP A 85 61.85 47.88 -18.35
C ASP A 85 60.33 48.11 -18.31
N PRO A 86 59.84 49.36 -18.13
CA PRO A 86 58.43 49.62 -17.92
C PRO A 86 57.56 49.26 -19.13
N GLY A 87 58.11 49.39 -20.35
CA GLY A 87 57.40 49.08 -21.58
C GLY A 87 57.19 47.56 -21.73
N ARG A 88 58.23 46.78 -21.43
CA ARG A 88 58.13 45.30 -21.45
C ARG A 88 57.28 44.76 -20.29
N VAL A 89 57.35 45.34 -19.10
CA VAL A 89 56.54 44.90 -17.94
C VAL A 89 55.05 45.08 -18.21
N LEU A 90 54.63 46.28 -18.67
CA LEU A 90 53.21 46.54 -18.96
C LEU A 90 52.69 45.64 -20.10
N HIS A 91 53.51 45.39 -21.12
CA HIS A 91 53.15 44.45 -22.18
C HIS A 91 53.00 43.02 -21.64
N SER A 92 53.92 42.58 -20.78
CA SER A 92 53.89 41.23 -20.18
C SER A 92 52.67 41.03 -19.28
N PHE A 93 52.27 42.01 -18.46
CA PHE A 93 51.05 41.91 -17.65
C PHE A 93 49.77 41.79 -18.51
N SER A 94 49.67 42.56 -19.60
CA SER A 94 48.56 42.43 -20.54
C SER A 94 48.55 41.07 -21.25
N LYS A 95 49.74 40.54 -21.59
CA LYS A 95 49.90 39.23 -22.23
C LYS A 95 49.44 38.11 -21.30
N LEU A 96 49.90 38.11 -20.04
CA LEU A 96 49.51 37.14 -19.00
C LEU A 96 48.00 37.09 -18.79
N ARG A 97 47.34 38.24 -18.66
CA ARG A 97 45.88 38.32 -18.50
C ARG A 97 45.13 37.74 -19.70
N THR A 98 45.65 37.94 -20.91
CA THR A 98 45.03 37.44 -22.14
C THR A 98 45.22 35.92 -22.27
N GLN A 99 46.44 35.44 -22.03
CA GLN A 99 46.74 34.00 -22.10
C GLN A 99 45.97 33.20 -21.07
N TRP A 100 45.85 33.71 -19.84
CA TRP A 100 45.10 33.00 -18.82
C TRP A 100 43.61 32.84 -19.17
N LYS A 101 42.99 33.85 -19.79
CA LYS A 101 41.62 33.72 -20.29
C LYS A 101 41.48 32.64 -21.36
N GLU A 102 42.49 32.46 -22.20
CA GLU A 102 42.52 31.36 -23.17
C GLU A 102 42.76 30.01 -22.49
N VAL A 103 43.58 29.95 -21.42
CA VAL A 103 43.73 28.76 -20.55
C VAL A 103 42.39 28.38 -19.95
N GLU A 104 41.67 29.31 -19.30
CA GLU A 104 40.36 29.06 -18.70
C GLU A 104 39.34 28.56 -19.72
N LYS A 105 39.29 29.20 -20.89
CA LYS A 105 38.40 28.81 -21.99
C LYS A 105 38.73 27.40 -22.50
N THR A 106 40.00 27.13 -22.77
CA THR A 106 40.46 25.81 -23.26
C THR A 106 40.13 24.73 -22.24
N PHE A 107 40.35 24.99 -20.95
CA PHE A 107 40.00 24.07 -19.87
C PHE A 107 38.50 23.75 -19.84
N GLN A 108 37.65 24.76 -20.00
CA GLN A 108 36.19 24.54 -20.02
C GLN A 108 35.72 23.74 -21.23
N GLU A 109 36.32 23.97 -22.41
CA GLU A 109 35.95 23.31 -23.68
C GLU A 109 36.49 21.86 -23.76
N GLU A 110 37.74 21.65 -23.35
CA GLU A 110 38.43 20.36 -23.50
C GLU A 110 38.07 19.38 -22.37
N ILE A 111 38.06 19.84 -21.11
CA ILE A 111 37.94 18.93 -19.97
C ILE A 111 36.47 18.60 -19.70
N GLN A 112 36.06 17.36 -19.97
CA GLN A 112 34.69 16.91 -19.71
C GLN A 112 34.50 16.45 -18.25
N VAL A 113 33.30 16.68 -17.71
CA VAL A 113 32.93 16.18 -16.37
C VAL A 113 32.55 14.70 -16.48
N ILE A 114 33.15 13.88 -15.62
CA ILE A 114 32.80 12.48 -15.40
C ILE A 114 32.18 12.37 -14.02
N LEU A 115 30.89 12.07 -13.98
CA LEU A 115 30.13 11.88 -12.73
C LEU A 115 30.52 10.56 -12.07
N GLU A 116 30.69 10.57 -10.75
CA GLU A 116 30.82 9.34 -9.96
C GLU A 116 29.46 8.90 -9.42
N ILE A 117 29.02 7.69 -9.80
CA ILE A 117 27.71 7.16 -9.43
C ILE A 117 27.87 5.84 -8.70
N ALA A 118 27.43 5.78 -7.45
CA ALA A 118 27.46 4.57 -6.64
C ALA A 118 26.08 3.95 -6.45
N PHE A 119 25.98 2.63 -6.65
CA PHE A 119 24.78 1.83 -6.39
C PHE A 119 25.04 0.94 -5.18
N LEU A 120 24.19 1.05 -4.15
CA LEU A 120 24.38 0.38 -2.86
C LEU A 120 23.26 -0.65 -2.63
N PRO A 121 23.25 -1.79 -3.35
CA PRO A 121 22.33 -2.87 -3.05
C PRO A 121 22.74 -3.58 -1.75
N TYR A 122 21.82 -4.27 -1.06
CA TYR A 122 22.18 -5.07 0.13
C TYR A 122 21.77 -6.54 0.01
N LYS A 123 20.96 -6.87 -1.02
CA LYS A 123 20.50 -8.22 -1.29
C LYS A 123 20.39 -8.45 -2.81
N VAL A 124 20.92 -9.55 -3.31
CA VAL A 124 20.95 -9.87 -4.75
C VAL A 124 19.54 -10.02 -5.33
N SER A 125 18.61 -10.56 -4.54
CA SER A 125 17.21 -10.77 -4.95
C SER A 125 16.39 -9.48 -5.10
N MET A 126 16.97 -8.33 -4.77
CA MET A 126 16.35 -7.00 -4.88
C MET A 126 17.13 -6.09 -5.85
N TRP A 127 18.17 -6.62 -6.50
CA TRP A 127 19.00 -5.88 -7.47
C TRP A 127 18.19 -5.39 -8.68
N ASP A 128 17.11 -6.10 -9.01
CA ASP A 128 16.16 -5.76 -10.06
C ASP A 128 15.56 -4.35 -9.95
N SER A 129 15.56 -3.79 -8.73
CA SER A 129 15.14 -2.40 -8.48
C SER A 129 16.11 -1.33 -8.96
N MET A 130 17.36 -1.66 -9.26
CA MET A 130 18.38 -0.70 -9.70
C MET A 130 19.07 -1.06 -11.02
N GLU A 131 19.03 -2.34 -11.42
CA GLU A 131 19.85 -2.85 -12.52
C GLU A 131 19.70 -2.05 -13.82
N SER A 132 18.48 -1.69 -14.22
CA SER A 132 18.28 -0.92 -15.46
C SER A 132 18.77 0.53 -15.37
N ILE A 133 18.81 1.13 -14.17
CA ILE A 133 19.43 2.44 -13.92
C ILE A 133 20.96 2.31 -14.05
N TYR A 134 21.54 1.28 -13.41
CA TYR A 134 22.97 1.00 -13.51
C TYR A 134 23.42 0.77 -14.96
N LEU A 135 22.68 -0.04 -15.72
CA LEU A 135 23.02 -0.30 -17.12
C LEU A 135 22.96 0.98 -17.97
N ALA A 136 21.98 1.85 -17.74
CA ALA A 136 21.90 3.14 -18.40
C ALA A 136 23.09 4.06 -18.04
N ALA A 137 23.44 4.12 -16.76
CA ALA A 137 24.57 4.92 -16.28
C ALA A 137 25.93 4.38 -16.75
N LYS A 138 26.11 3.05 -16.81
CA LYS A 138 27.35 2.40 -17.30
C LYS A 138 27.57 2.64 -18.79
N ALA A 139 26.49 2.76 -19.57
CA ALA A 139 26.55 3.05 -21.00
C ALA A 139 26.82 4.53 -21.31
N ASP A 140 26.70 5.43 -20.32
CA ASP A 140 26.94 6.86 -20.47
C ASP A 140 28.44 7.18 -20.31
N PRO A 141 29.14 7.67 -21.35
CA PRO A 141 30.58 7.94 -21.28
C PRO A 141 30.96 9.08 -20.33
N SER A 142 29.98 9.89 -19.90
CA SER A 142 30.20 10.95 -18.89
C SER A 142 29.96 10.46 -17.45
N CYS A 143 29.84 9.15 -17.25
CA CYS A 143 29.65 8.54 -15.95
C CYS A 143 30.68 7.43 -15.73
N HIS A 144 31.19 7.37 -14.50
CA HIS A 144 31.82 6.18 -13.97
C HIS A 144 30.88 5.62 -12.90
N THR A 145 30.65 4.31 -12.97
CA THR A 145 29.67 3.63 -12.11
C THR A 145 30.36 2.60 -11.24
N VAL A 146 29.93 2.51 -9.99
CA VAL A 146 30.38 1.49 -9.05
C VAL A 146 29.17 0.82 -8.39
N VAL A 147 29.23 -0.51 -8.27
CA VAL A 147 28.27 -1.27 -7.49
C VAL A 147 28.95 -1.74 -6.22
N LEU A 148 28.37 -1.36 -5.08
CA LEU A 148 28.90 -1.61 -3.75
C LEU A 148 27.85 -2.38 -2.93
N PRO A 149 27.81 -3.73 -3.03
CA PRO A 149 26.92 -4.53 -2.22
C PRO A 149 27.22 -4.35 -0.73
N LEU A 150 26.20 -3.95 0.04
CA LEU A 150 26.30 -3.68 1.46
C LEU A 150 26.10 -4.96 2.29
N PRO A 151 26.93 -5.19 3.32
CA PRO A 151 26.63 -6.20 4.30
C PRO A 151 25.40 -5.81 5.13
N TYR A 152 24.64 -6.81 5.55
CA TYR A 152 23.48 -6.64 6.43
C TYR A 152 23.47 -7.67 7.54
N TYR A 153 22.64 -7.42 8.55
CA TYR A 153 22.57 -8.21 9.76
C TYR A 153 21.13 -8.61 10.07
N ASP A 154 20.93 -9.84 10.55
CA ASP A 154 19.66 -10.25 11.13
C ASP A 154 19.47 -9.65 12.53
N ARG A 155 18.21 -9.42 12.93
CA ARG A 155 17.84 -9.00 14.28
C ARG A 155 17.12 -10.10 15.05
N ASN A 156 17.50 -10.25 16.31
CA ASN A 156 16.72 -11.06 17.25
C ASN A 156 15.50 -10.28 17.78
N SER A 157 14.68 -10.95 18.60
CA SER A 157 13.51 -10.33 19.25
C SER A 157 13.85 -9.18 20.21
N ALA A 158 15.12 -9.01 20.59
CA ALA A 158 15.64 -7.90 21.39
C ALA A 158 16.22 -6.75 20.53
N TYR A 159 16.04 -6.80 19.20
CA TYR A 159 16.55 -5.83 18.22
C TYR A 159 18.08 -5.75 18.12
N GLU A 160 18.81 -6.73 18.66
CA GLU A 160 20.26 -6.80 18.56
C GLU A 160 20.69 -7.41 17.21
N LEU A 161 21.82 -6.93 16.68
CA LEU A 161 22.40 -7.48 15.45
C LEU A 161 23.05 -8.84 15.74
N THR A 162 22.75 -9.84 14.92
CA THR A 162 23.17 -11.23 15.13
C THR A 162 24.04 -11.75 13.99
N THR A 163 23.43 -12.37 12.98
CA THR A 163 24.14 -12.97 11.84
C THR A 163 24.48 -11.91 10.81
N LYS A 164 25.76 -11.79 10.43
CA LYS A 164 26.21 -10.94 9.32
C LYS A 164 26.10 -11.70 8.00
N HIS A 165 25.54 -11.04 7.00
CA HIS A 165 25.42 -11.53 5.63
C HIS A 165 26.21 -10.64 4.67
N ASP A 166 26.92 -11.27 3.74
CA ASP A 166 27.63 -10.61 2.64
C ASP A 166 27.31 -11.35 1.34
N GLU A 167 26.54 -10.70 0.48
CA GLU A 167 26.09 -11.27 -0.80
C GLU A 167 26.92 -10.77 -1.99
N THR A 168 28.06 -10.10 -1.79
CA THR A 168 28.87 -9.50 -2.87
C THR A 168 29.19 -10.51 -3.97
N ASN A 169 29.60 -11.72 -3.60
CA ASN A 169 29.94 -12.80 -4.54
C ASN A 169 28.71 -13.45 -5.21
N LEU A 170 27.49 -13.07 -4.81
CA LEU A 170 26.26 -13.61 -5.38
C LEU A 170 25.74 -12.79 -6.57
N PHE A 171 26.18 -11.54 -6.73
CA PHE A 171 25.84 -10.68 -7.87
C PHE A 171 26.44 -11.21 -9.18
N PRO A 172 25.85 -10.89 -10.35
CA PRO A 172 26.41 -11.25 -11.65
C PRO A 172 27.87 -10.84 -11.79
N SER A 173 28.72 -11.76 -12.28
CA SER A 173 30.17 -11.58 -12.34
C SER A 173 30.64 -10.45 -13.26
N ASP A 174 29.78 -10.00 -14.17
CA ASP A 174 29.99 -8.90 -15.11
C ASP A 174 29.72 -7.49 -14.52
N LEU A 175 29.18 -7.41 -13.29
CA LEU A 175 28.92 -6.15 -12.59
C LEU A 175 30.17 -5.48 -11.99
N SER A 176 31.32 -6.16 -11.97
CA SER A 176 32.57 -5.65 -11.36
C SER A 176 32.34 -5.00 -9.99
N CYS A 177 31.60 -5.67 -9.11
CA CYS A 177 31.30 -5.17 -7.77
C CYS A 177 32.59 -4.93 -6.96
N LYS A 178 32.62 -3.83 -6.20
CA LYS A 178 33.69 -3.54 -5.24
C LYS A 178 33.26 -3.95 -3.83
N SER A 179 34.23 -4.33 -3.00
CA SER A 179 33.99 -4.55 -1.58
C SER A 179 33.84 -3.21 -0.84
N CYS A 180 33.02 -3.18 0.22
CA CYS A 180 32.92 -2.06 1.15
C CYS A 180 34.25 -1.69 1.83
N GLU A 181 35.22 -2.59 1.83
CA GLU A 181 36.56 -2.34 2.39
C GLU A 181 37.54 -1.76 1.36
N GLU A 182 37.16 -1.71 0.08
CA GLU A 182 38.00 -1.24 -1.05
C GLU A 182 37.52 0.11 -1.62
N TYR A 183 36.35 0.59 -1.20
CA TYR A 183 35.72 1.80 -1.71
C TYR A 183 35.28 2.71 -0.56
N TYR A 184 36.07 3.77 -0.31
CA TYR A 184 35.82 4.71 0.78
C TYR A 184 35.02 5.91 0.27
N LEU A 185 33.73 5.96 0.64
CA LEU A 185 32.81 7.03 0.22
C LEU A 185 33.30 8.44 0.57
N GLU A 186 33.92 8.59 1.75
CA GLU A 186 34.50 9.84 2.24
C GLU A 186 35.61 10.39 1.30
N VAL A 187 36.30 9.49 0.59
CA VAL A 187 37.40 9.81 -0.32
C VAL A 187 36.89 10.01 -1.75
N GLU A 188 36.10 9.05 -2.23
CA GLU A 188 35.62 9.04 -3.62
C GLU A 188 34.52 10.08 -3.88
N GLN A 189 33.75 10.42 -2.83
CA GLN A 189 32.69 11.43 -2.80
C GLN A 189 31.78 11.41 -4.03
N PRO A 190 30.96 10.34 -4.20
CA PRO A 190 30.12 10.20 -5.38
C PRO A 190 29.21 11.40 -5.62
N ASP A 191 29.03 11.77 -6.89
CA ASP A 191 28.04 12.76 -7.26
C ASP A 191 26.62 12.27 -6.94
N ILE A 192 26.35 11.00 -7.23
CA ILE A 192 25.05 10.37 -7.01
C ILE A 192 25.23 9.04 -6.27
N ILE A 193 24.44 8.83 -5.22
CA ILE A 193 24.31 7.54 -4.54
C ILE A 193 22.87 7.04 -4.69
N TYR A 194 22.69 5.82 -5.21
CA TYR A 194 21.42 5.12 -5.23
C TYR A 194 21.33 4.12 -4.07
N ILE A 195 20.25 4.20 -3.30
CA ILE A 195 19.89 3.25 -2.24
C ILE A 195 18.50 2.67 -2.48
N HIS A 196 18.28 1.45 -2.03
CA HIS A 196 16.95 0.80 -2.05
C HIS A 196 16.54 0.27 -0.68
N ASN A 197 17.42 0.24 0.33
CA ASN A 197 17.01 0.01 1.71
C ASN A 197 16.63 1.34 2.37
N PRO A 198 15.36 1.57 2.74
CA PRO A 198 14.95 2.86 3.30
C PRO A 198 14.94 2.88 4.84
N TYR A 199 15.21 1.75 5.50
CA TYR A 199 14.92 1.56 6.93
C TYR A 199 16.02 2.06 7.86
N ASP A 200 17.26 2.16 7.37
CA ASP A 200 18.44 2.31 8.21
C ASP A 200 18.40 1.30 9.38
N GLY A 201 18.53 1.76 10.63
CA GLY A 201 18.45 0.95 11.83
C GLY A 201 17.04 0.73 12.40
N CYS A 202 15.97 1.09 11.68
CA CYS A 202 14.60 1.06 12.23
C CYS A 202 13.78 -0.18 11.85
N ASN A 203 14.29 -1.05 10.97
CA ASN A 203 13.60 -2.30 10.64
C ASN A 203 13.71 -3.33 11.79
N ALA A 204 12.64 -4.05 12.07
CA ALA A 204 12.60 -5.05 13.14
C ALA A 204 13.39 -6.33 12.78
N VAL A 205 13.51 -6.66 11.49
CA VAL A 205 14.03 -7.96 11.04
C VAL A 205 15.49 -7.92 10.63
N THR A 206 15.91 -6.89 9.90
CA THR A 206 17.27 -6.76 9.39
C THR A 206 17.77 -5.32 9.48
N SER A 207 19.08 -5.13 9.47
CA SER A 207 19.72 -3.81 9.37
C SER A 207 20.90 -3.87 8.43
N ILE A 208 21.06 -2.89 7.55
CA ILE A 208 22.34 -2.70 6.85
C ILE A 208 23.41 -2.24 7.86
N ASP A 209 24.68 -2.36 7.48
CA ASP A 209 25.78 -1.85 8.30
C ASP A 209 25.62 -0.33 8.55
N PRO A 210 25.65 0.13 9.83
CA PRO A 210 25.40 1.53 10.20
C PRO A 210 26.28 2.58 9.49
N ARG A 211 27.45 2.18 8.97
CA ARG A 211 28.31 3.05 8.15
C ARG A 211 27.61 3.55 6.87
N PHE A 212 26.57 2.86 6.42
CA PHE A 212 25.83 3.16 5.20
C PHE A 212 24.41 3.62 5.46
N TYR A 213 24.08 4.06 6.68
CA TYR A 213 22.80 4.70 6.93
C TYR A 213 22.67 6.00 6.13
N SER A 214 21.45 6.30 5.74
CA SER A 214 21.13 7.42 4.84
C SER A 214 21.65 8.78 5.36
N ASN A 215 21.65 9.00 6.68
CA ASN A 215 22.18 10.20 7.32
C ASN A 215 23.72 10.31 7.28
N VAL A 216 24.42 9.18 7.15
CA VAL A 216 25.86 9.10 6.94
C VAL A 216 26.14 9.33 5.45
N LEU A 217 25.50 8.54 4.57
CA LEU A 217 25.66 8.62 3.12
C LEU A 217 25.44 10.02 2.56
N LYS A 218 24.44 10.75 3.08
CA LYS A 218 24.12 12.11 2.60
C LYS A 218 25.28 13.10 2.78
N LYS A 219 26.23 12.85 3.68
CA LYS A 219 27.40 13.71 3.89
C LYS A 219 28.46 13.53 2.80
N ASP A 220 28.47 12.36 2.16
CA ASP A 220 29.53 11.94 1.24
C ASP A 220 29.10 12.01 -0.24
N CYS A 221 27.91 12.55 -0.54
CA CYS A 221 27.43 12.68 -1.91
C CYS A 221 26.69 13.98 -2.19
N THR A 222 26.61 14.36 -3.48
CA THR A 222 25.77 15.51 -3.88
C THR A 222 24.29 15.14 -3.81
N LYS A 223 23.89 14.04 -4.45
CA LYS A 223 22.50 13.57 -4.50
C LYS A 223 22.38 12.14 -3.99
N LEU A 224 21.52 11.94 -2.99
CA LEU A 224 21.10 10.65 -2.47
C LEU A 224 19.71 10.31 -3.01
N VAL A 225 19.59 9.21 -3.74
CA VAL A 225 18.37 8.81 -4.45
C VAL A 225 17.88 7.48 -3.92
N TYR A 226 16.64 7.47 -3.41
CA TYR A 226 15.96 6.25 -3.00
C TYR A 226 15.16 5.64 -4.15
N VAL A 227 15.39 4.36 -4.42
CA VAL A 227 14.65 3.55 -5.39
C VAL A 227 13.92 2.44 -4.63
N PRO A 228 12.58 2.45 -4.58
CA PRO A 228 11.83 1.40 -3.91
C PRO A 228 12.12 0.00 -4.48
N TYR A 229 12.47 -0.95 -3.61
CA TYR A 229 12.70 -2.35 -3.99
C TYR A 229 11.41 -3.18 -4.15
N TYR A 230 10.26 -2.55 -3.93
CA TYR A 230 8.93 -3.13 -4.07
C TYR A 230 8.16 -2.44 -5.21
N VAL A 231 7.15 -3.13 -5.71
CA VAL A 231 6.08 -2.57 -6.55
C VAL A 231 4.73 -2.86 -5.91
N SER A 232 3.73 -2.03 -6.23
CA SER A 232 2.37 -2.12 -5.71
C SER A 232 1.36 -2.19 -6.86
N GLU A 233 0.26 -2.91 -6.65
CA GLU A 233 -0.91 -2.93 -7.54
C GLU A 233 -1.73 -1.62 -7.52
N GLY A 234 -1.20 -0.54 -6.95
CA GLY A 234 -1.88 0.75 -6.80
C GLY A 234 -2.52 0.95 -5.42
N GLY A 235 -2.36 0.00 -4.51
CA GLY A 235 -2.83 0.07 -3.12
C GLY A 235 -1.85 0.78 -2.17
N ILE A 236 -2.39 1.16 -1.00
CA ILE A 236 -1.79 2.07 -0.01
C ILE A 236 -0.85 1.37 0.98
N HIS A 237 -0.91 0.04 1.06
CA HIS A 237 -0.34 -0.76 2.15
C HIS A 237 1.17 -0.56 2.40
N ASN A 238 1.97 -0.15 1.41
CA ASN A 238 3.40 0.10 1.60
C ASN A 238 3.79 1.59 1.62
N SER A 239 2.95 2.49 1.12
CA SER A 239 3.30 3.90 0.90
C SER A 239 3.17 4.78 2.15
N ARG A 240 2.42 4.36 3.16
CA ARG A 240 2.22 5.12 4.41
C ARG A 240 3.29 4.89 5.50
N VAL A 241 4.24 3.99 5.26
CA VAL A 241 5.30 3.73 6.23
C VAL A 241 6.31 4.87 6.18
N ASN A 242 6.53 5.53 7.32
CA ASN A 242 7.53 6.58 7.46
C ASN A 242 8.94 5.97 7.57
N PHE A 243 9.65 5.89 6.44
CA PHE A 243 11.00 5.34 6.43
C PHE A 243 12.06 6.38 6.81
N SER A 244 13.07 5.94 7.56
CA SER A 244 14.19 6.77 8.04
C SER A 244 14.89 7.54 6.91
N ALA A 245 15.10 6.89 5.77
CA ALA A 245 15.80 7.47 4.63
C ALA A 245 15.09 8.69 4.02
N TYR A 246 13.77 8.85 4.20
CA TYR A 246 13.01 9.96 3.62
C TYR A 246 13.46 11.33 4.10
N GLN A 247 14.07 11.41 5.29
CA GLN A 247 14.60 12.67 5.82
C GLN A 247 15.87 13.13 5.10
N PHE A 248 16.63 12.19 4.54
CA PHE A 248 17.99 12.44 4.04
C PHE A 248 18.12 12.37 2.51
N VAL A 249 17.19 11.67 1.83
CA VAL A 249 17.21 11.56 0.37
C VAL A 249 16.77 12.87 -0.30
N ASP A 250 17.44 13.20 -1.41
CA ASP A 250 17.07 14.32 -2.28
C ASP A 250 15.91 13.94 -3.18
N TYR A 251 15.94 12.71 -3.71
CA TYR A 251 14.92 12.22 -4.63
C TYR A 251 14.41 10.82 -4.25
N VAL A 252 13.14 10.60 -4.56
CA VAL A 252 12.48 9.30 -4.47
C VAL A 252 11.95 8.92 -5.84
N VAL A 253 12.40 7.78 -6.37
CA VAL A 253 11.85 7.20 -7.59
C VAL A 253 10.48 6.63 -7.28
N ALA A 254 9.47 6.98 -8.06
CA ALA A 254 8.10 6.55 -7.86
C ALA A 254 7.55 5.83 -9.08
N GLN A 255 6.90 4.69 -8.80
CA GLN A 255 6.25 3.83 -9.79
C GLN A 255 5.18 4.59 -10.61
N SER A 256 4.39 5.44 -9.96
CA SER A 256 3.31 6.21 -10.59
C SER A 256 3.05 7.53 -9.88
N ARG A 257 2.53 8.53 -10.61
CA ARG A 257 2.07 9.79 -10.02
C ARG A 257 0.92 9.57 -9.03
N TYR A 258 0.12 8.52 -9.22
CA TYR A 258 -1.02 8.19 -8.35
C TYR A 258 -0.59 7.75 -6.95
N LEU A 259 0.65 7.28 -6.78
CA LEU A 259 1.15 6.89 -5.47
C LEU A 259 1.66 8.07 -4.62
N ARG A 260 1.93 9.23 -5.23
CA ARG A 260 2.49 10.40 -4.54
C ARG A 260 1.68 10.86 -3.31
N PRO A 261 0.33 10.94 -3.36
CA PRO A 261 -0.47 11.35 -2.19
C PRO A 261 -0.36 10.39 -1.01
N HIS A 262 0.10 9.16 -1.24
CA HIS A 262 0.18 8.14 -0.19
C HIS A 262 1.52 8.11 0.54
N PHE A 263 2.55 8.80 0.02
CA PHE A 263 3.81 8.97 0.74
C PHE A 263 3.65 9.95 1.92
N PRO A 264 4.46 9.81 2.98
CA PRO A 264 4.42 10.75 4.11
C PRO A 264 4.62 12.20 3.63
N SER A 265 3.85 13.13 4.23
CA SER A 265 3.84 14.55 3.85
C SER A 265 5.19 15.27 3.96
N MET A 266 6.17 14.67 4.66
CA MET A 266 7.54 15.16 4.73
C MET A 266 8.27 15.13 3.38
N ILE A 267 7.85 14.26 2.45
CA ILE A 267 8.43 14.21 1.10
C ILE A 267 7.70 15.21 0.22
N ARG A 268 8.39 16.31 -0.11
CA ARG A 268 7.84 17.35 -0.99
C ARG A 268 7.66 16.82 -2.41
N ARG A 269 6.62 17.28 -3.12
CA ARG A 269 6.21 16.75 -4.44
C ARG A 269 7.32 16.84 -5.49
N GLU A 270 8.14 17.88 -5.43
CA GLU A 270 9.29 18.13 -6.29
C GLU A 270 10.40 17.09 -6.12
N ARG A 271 10.49 16.39 -4.99
CA ARG A 271 11.50 15.33 -4.76
C ARG A 271 11.18 14.03 -5.50
N PHE A 272 9.97 13.87 -6.03
CA PHE A 272 9.61 12.64 -6.75
C PHE A 272 10.11 12.66 -8.20
N ILE A 273 10.82 11.60 -8.56
CA ILE A 273 11.14 11.25 -9.95
C ILE A 273 10.15 10.16 -10.35
N VAL A 274 9.18 10.51 -11.19
CA VAL A 274 8.11 9.57 -11.57
C VAL A 274 8.39 9.04 -12.96
N THR A 275 9.02 7.89 -13.00
CA THR A 275 9.54 7.27 -14.23
C THR A 275 9.11 5.82 -14.37
N GLY A 276 8.36 5.27 -13.42
CA GLY A 276 8.02 3.85 -13.36
C GLY A 276 8.79 3.11 -12.26
N SER A 277 8.87 1.78 -12.37
CA SER A 277 9.72 0.94 -11.53
C SER A 277 10.72 0.14 -12.39
N PRO A 278 12.04 0.19 -12.10
CA PRO A 278 13.04 -0.64 -12.77
C PRO A 278 12.76 -2.15 -12.73
N LYS A 279 12.02 -2.62 -11.72
CA LYS A 279 11.60 -4.04 -11.62
C LYS A 279 10.76 -4.48 -12.83
N PHE A 280 10.01 -3.55 -13.42
CA PHE A 280 9.23 -3.82 -14.64
C PHE A 280 10.12 -3.94 -15.87
N ASP A 281 11.19 -3.15 -15.97
CA ASP A 281 12.17 -3.32 -17.05
C ASP A 281 12.77 -4.73 -17.04
N GLN A 282 13.08 -5.25 -15.85
CA GLN A 282 13.70 -6.56 -15.68
C GLN A 282 12.77 -7.72 -16.06
N ILE A 283 11.53 -7.73 -15.56
CA ILE A 283 10.60 -8.80 -15.92
C ILE A 283 10.24 -8.77 -17.42
N LEU A 284 10.09 -7.58 -18.01
CA LEU A 284 9.84 -7.45 -19.46
C LEU A 284 11.04 -7.94 -20.27
N ALA A 285 12.26 -7.59 -19.87
CA ALA A 285 13.47 -8.09 -20.51
C ALA A 285 13.58 -9.63 -20.41
N ALA A 286 13.31 -10.19 -19.23
CA ALA A 286 13.31 -11.64 -19.02
C ALA A 286 12.26 -12.37 -19.86
N CYS A 287 11.07 -11.79 -20.04
CA CYS A 287 10.01 -12.37 -20.87
C CYS A 287 10.30 -12.30 -22.39
N ASN A 288 11.17 -11.38 -22.83
CA ASN A 288 11.52 -11.19 -24.24
C ASN A 288 12.62 -12.15 -24.72
N VAL A 289 13.27 -12.87 -23.81
CA VAL A 289 14.29 -13.88 -24.12
C VAL A 289 13.73 -15.25 -23.74
N PRO A 290 13.95 -16.32 -24.54
CA PRO A 290 13.57 -17.66 -24.12
C PRO A 290 14.22 -18.03 -22.79
N ALA A 291 13.41 -18.27 -21.76
CA ALA A 291 13.91 -18.63 -20.44
C ALA A 291 14.44 -20.07 -20.45
N GLU A 292 15.68 -20.25 -19.96
CA GLU A 292 16.29 -21.57 -19.82
C GLU A 292 15.89 -22.21 -18.50
N MET A 293 15.37 -23.43 -18.55
CA MET A 293 15.00 -24.19 -17.37
C MET A 293 16.25 -24.74 -16.67
N PRO A 294 16.42 -24.54 -15.35
CA PRO A 294 17.50 -25.14 -14.59
C PRO A 294 17.52 -26.66 -14.74
N GLU A 295 18.72 -27.26 -14.86
CA GLU A 295 18.86 -28.71 -15.08
C GLU A 295 18.19 -29.52 -13.96
N ALA A 296 18.31 -29.07 -12.71
CA ALA A 296 17.69 -29.70 -11.54
C ALA A 296 16.15 -29.72 -11.60
N TRP A 297 15.54 -28.86 -12.41
CA TRP A 297 14.08 -28.76 -12.53
C TRP A 297 13.53 -29.63 -13.66
N LYS A 298 14.35 -29.98 -14.66
CA LYS A 298 13.89 -30.64 -15.89
C LYS A 298 13.15 -31.95 -15.63
N GLU A 299 13.61 -32.76 -14.68
CA GLU A 299 12.94 -34.03 -14.33
C GLU A 299 11.48 -33.82 -13.90
N ARG A 300 11.19 -32.74 -13.17
CA ARG A 300 9.86 -32.48 -12.58
C ARG A 300 8.98 -31.57 -13.43
N ALA A 301 9.58 -30.64 -14.17
CA ALA A 301 8.88 -29.57 -14.88
C ALA A 301 8.73 -29.81 -16.40
N SER A 302 9.58 -30.63 -17.03
CA SER A 302 9.55 -30.78 -18.49
C SER A 302 8.21 -31.36 -18.97
N GLY A 303 7.56 -30.65 -19.90
CA GLY A 303 6.30 -31.08 -20.49
C GLY A 303 5.05 -30.86 -19.61
N LYS A 304 5.21 -30.20 -18.45
CA LYS A 304 4.10 -29.86 -17.54
C LYS A 304 3.76 -28.38 -17.59
N LYS A 305 2.53 -28.03 -17.21
CA LYS A 305 2.12 -26.63 -16.97
C LYS A 305 2.70 -26.17 -15.63
N LEU A 306 3.41 -25.05 -15.61
CA LEU A 306 4.18 -24.56 -14.47
C LEU A 306 3.40 -23.46 -13.72
N PHE A 307 3.22 -23.63 -12.41
CA PHE A 307 2.54 -22.65 -11.56
C PHE A 307 3.54 -22.06 -10.57
N LEU A 308 3.78 -20.76 -10.65
CA LEU A 308 4.58 -20.04 -9.66
C LEU A 308 3.70 -19.72 -8.47
N TYR A 309 3.95 -20.37 -7.33
CA TYR A 309 3.34 -20.02 -6.05
C TYR A 309 4.28 -19.16 -5.23
N ASN A 310 3.90 -17.91 -5.02
CA ASN A 310 4.62 -17.00 -4.14
C ASN A 310 3.89 -16.79 -2.80
N THR A 311 4.67 -16.75 -1.72
CA THR A 311 4.20 -16.38 -0.38
C THR A 311 4.90 -15.13 0.14
N SER A 312 4.14 -14.25 0.79
CA SER A 312 4.63 -12.95 1.27
C SER A 312 4.75 -12.88 2.81
N ILE A 313 5.57 -11.95 3.31
CA ILE A 313 5.67 -11.68 4.77
C ILE A 313 4.34 -11.14 5.31
N GLY A 314 3.67 -10.26 4.57
CA GLY A 314 2.39 -9.69 5.00
C GLY A 314 1.33 -10.75 5.26
N GLU A 315 1.23 -11.75 4.35
CA GLU A 315 0.32 -12.89 4.54
C GLU A 315 0.69 -13.71 5.78
N ALA A 316 1.97 -14.04 5.96
CA ALA A 316 2.42 -14.84 7.09
C ALA A 316 2.17 -14.18 8.44
N LEU A 317 2.41 -12.86 8.55
CA LEU A 317 2.19 -12.11 9.78
C LEU A 317 0.71 -11.89 10.08
N LEU A 318 -0.10 -11.63 9.05
CA LEU A 318 -1.53 -11.37 9.19
C LEU A 318 -2.32 -12.64 9.51
N TYR A 319 -2.08 -13.74 8.79
CA TYR A 319 -2.90 -14.95 8.88
C TYR A 319 -2.33 -16.04 9.79
N LYS A 320 -1.04 -15.95 10.18
CA LYS A 320 -0.39 -16.85 11.15
C LYS A 320 -0.62 -18.35 10.84
N GLU A 321 -1.41 -19.06 11.66
CA GLU A 321 -1.72 -20.48 11.43
C GLU A 321 -2.54 -20.71 10.14
N GLY A 322 -3.38 -19.76 9.74
CA GLY A 322 -4.12 -19.81 8.47
C GLY A 322 -3.19 -19.85 7.26
N PHE A 323 -2.08 -19.10 7.31
CA PHE A 323 -1.03 -19.14 6.29
C PHE A 323 -0.41 -20.55 6.15
N LEU A 324 -0.15 -21.23 7.27
CA LEU A 324 0.38 -22.61 7.24
C LEU A 324 -0.62 -23.60 6.66
N LYS A 325 -1.91 -23.49 7.05
CA LYS A 325 -2.98 -24.30 6.47
C LYS A 325 -3.11 -24.08 4.96
N LYS A 326 -2.96 -22.83 4.49
CA LYS A 326 -3.00 -22.52 3.06
C LYS A 326 -1.87 -23.18 2.29
N LEU A 327 -0.63 -23.14 2.81
CA LEU A 327 0.51 -23.84 2.20
C LEU A 327 0.20 -25.32 1.97
N GLU A 328 -0.26 -26.02 3.03
CA GLU A 328 -0.59 -27.44 2.94
C GLU A 328 -1.73 -27.71 1.95
N TYR A 329 -2.77 -26.88 1.96
CA TYR A 329 -3.88 -26.98 1.01
C TYR A 329 -3.41 -26.85 -0.44
N VAL A 330 -2.59 -25.85 -0.75
CA VAL A 330 -2.05 -25.64 -2.11
C VAL A 330 -1.19 -26.83 -2.50
N PHE A 331 -0.26 -27.29 -1.66
CA PHE A 331 0.60 -28.43 -1.98
C PHE A 331 -0.21 -29.70 -2.25
N HIS A 332 -1.28 -29.92 -1.48
CA HIS A 332 -2.17 -31.05 -1.68
C HIS A 332 -2.89 -31.02 -3.03
N GLN A 333 -3.27 -29.85 -3.56
CA GLN A 333 -3.93 -29.76 -4.88
C GLN A 333 -3.01 -30.12 -6.05
N PHE A 334 -1.69 -30.06 -5.86
CA PHE A 334 -0.70 -30.49 -6.85
C PHE A 334 -0.22 -31.93 -6.62
N LYS A 335 -0.57 -32.54 -5.49
CA LYS A 335 -0.24 -33.92 -5.21
C LYS A 335 -0.88 -34.83 -6.26
N ASP A 336 -0.11 -35.80 -6.74
CA ASP A 336 -0.54 -36.81 -7.72
C ASP A 336 -0.93 -36.26 -9.11
N ARG A 337 -0.59 -34.99 -9.43
CA ARG A 337 -0.75 -34.40 -10.78
C ARG A 337 0.48 -34.64 -11.65
N GLU A 338 0.30 -35.37 -12.74
CA GLU A 338 1.36 -35.64 -13.73
C GLU A 338 1.47 -34.54 -14.79
N ASP A 339 0.41 -33.75 -14.98
CA ASP A 339 0.29 -32.70 -15.99
C ASP A 339 0.75 -31.31 -15.50
N LEU A 340 0.85 -31.12 -14.18
CA LEU A 340 1.19 -29.83 -13.56
C LEU A 340 2.47 -29.91 -12.71
N CYS A 341 3.17 -28.79 -12.58
CA CYS A 341 4.26 -28.63 -11.61
C CYS A 341 4.07 -27.33 -10.82
N LEU A 342 4.12 -27.44 -9.49
CA LEU A 342 4.18 -26.29 -8.60
C LEU A 342 5.63 -25.84 -8.42
N ILE A 343 5.90 -24.55 -8.61
CA ILE A 343 7.15 -23.90 -8.27
C ILE A 343 6.87 -22.98 -7.09
N TRP A 344 7.27 -23.38 -5.89
CA TRP A 344 7.04 -22.61 -4.68
C TRP A 344 8.25 -21.74 -4.36
N ARG A 345 8.03 -20.42 -4.31
CA ARG A 345 9.03 -19.40 -3.99
C ARG A 345 8.58 -18.57 -2.80
N SER A 346 9.14 -18.82 -1.61
CA SER A 346 8.87 -18.01 -0.42
C SER A 346 9.59 -16.66 -0.45
N HIS A 347 9.05 -15.66 0.24
CA HIS A 347 9.74 -14.38 0.39
C HIS A 347 11.14 -14.57 1.04
N PRO A 348 12.20 -13.93 0.52
CA PRO A 348 13.59 -14.22 0.91
C PRO A 348 13.95 -13.82 2.35
N LEU A 349 13.12 -13.03 3.01
CA LEU A 349 13.28 -12.64 4.42
C LEU A 349 12.32 -13.37 5.37
N LEU A 350 11.48 -14.29 4.88
CA LEU A 350 10.42 -14.89 5.66
C LEU A 350 10.94 -15.70 6.87
N GLU A 351 12.01 -16.46 6.68
CA GLU A 351 12.65 -17.24 7.77
C GLU A 351 13.23 -16.32 8.86
N ALA A 352 13.89 -15.22 8.47
CA ALA A 352 14.39 -14.21 9.40
C ALA A 352 13.24 -13.51 10.14
N THR A 353 12.14 -13.19 9.44
CA THR A 353 10.92 -12.64 10.05
C THR A 353 10.34 -13.58 11.10
N PHE A 354 10.20 -14.87 10.79
CA PHE A 354 9.72 -15.83 11.79
C PHE A 354 10.67 -15.93 12.98
N SER A 355 11.98 -16.00 12.74
CA SER A 355 12.98 -16.11 13.80
C SER A 355 12.98 -14.90 14.74
N SER A 356 12.73 -13.70 14.21
CA SER A 356 12.70 -12.45 14.97
C SER A 356 11.35 -12.21 15.66
N MET A 357 10.24 -12.44 14.96
CA MET A 357 8.90 -11.99 15.37
C MET A 357 7.97 -13.11 15.84
N LEU A 358 8.04 -14.31 15.26
CA LEU A 358 7.11 -15.42 15.53
C LEU A 358 7.84 -16.80 15.55
N PRO A 359 8.74 -17.07 16.51
CA PRO A 359 9.65 -18.22 16.44
C PRO A 359 8.95 -19.59 16.41
N GLU A 360 7.86 -19.74 17.16
CA GLU A 360 7.10 -21.00 17.19
C GLU A 360 6.38 -21.30 15.87
N LEU A 361 5.82 -20.27 15.23
CA LEU A 361 5.22 -20.39 13.90
C LEU A 361 6.30 -20.74 12.85
N GLY A 362 7.50 -20.16 12.98
CA GLY A 362 8.66 -20.46 12.15
C GLY A 362 9.07 -21.93 12.17
N ARG A 363 9.05 -22.58 13.33
CA ARG A 363 9.37 -24.03 13.43
C ARG A 363 8.40 -24.88 12.62
N LYS A 364 7.10 -24.57 12.68
CA LYS A 364 6.07 -25.27 11.90
C LYS A 364 6.23 -25.02 10.41
N TYR A 365 6.53 -23.78 10.02
CA TYR A 365 6.81 -23.40 8.64
C TYR A 365 7.98 -24.20 8.05
N LEU A 366 9.11 -24.27 8.76
CA LEU A 366 10.30 -25.01 8.32
C LEU A 366 10.01 -26.52 8.17
N ALA A 367 9.20 -27.10 9.06
CA ALA A 367 8.77 -28.50 8.92
C ALA A 367 7.92 -28.73 7.65
N ILE A 368 7.03 -27.79 7.32
CA ILE A 368 6.24 -27.83 6.08
C ILE A 368 7.15 -27.70 4.85
N GLN A 369 8.15 -26.81 4.91
CA GLN A 369 9.12 -26.59 3.85
C GLN A 369 9.99 -27.82 3.59
N GLU A 370 10.53 -28.43 4.64
CA GLU A 370 11.31 -29.66 4.55
C GLU A 370 10.48 -30.79 3.94
N ARG A 371 9.24 -30.95 4.38
CA ARG A 371 8.31 -31.95 3.83
C ARG A 371 7.99 -31.70 2.36
N PHE A 372 7.80 -30.44 1.96
CA PHE A 372 7.57 -30.07 0.55
C PHE A 372 8.70 -30.58 -0.35
N ILE A 373 9.94 -30.37 0.08
CA ILE A 373 11.16 -30.76 -0.64
C ILE A 373 11.32 -32.29 -0.63
N GLN A 374 11.21 -32.93 0.53
CA GLN A 374 11.47 -34.37 0.70
C GLN A 374 10.41 -35.25 0.02
N GLU A 375 9.14 -34.92 0.16
CA GLU A 375 8.04 -35.66 -0.48
C GLU A 375 7.89 -35.27 -1.97
N GLY A 376 8.58 -34.23 -2.42
CA GLY A 376 8.63 -33.85 -3.82
C GLY A 376 7.29 -33.33 -4.36
N TYR A 377 6.59 -32.49 -3.59
CA TYR A 377 5.32 -31.85 -4.00
C TYR A 377 5.48 -30.89 -5.19
N GLY A 378 6.70 -30.42 -5.44
CA GLY A 378 7.01 -29.51 -6.53
C GLY A 378 8.49 -29.14 -6.54
N ILE A 379 8.78 -27.97 -7.11
CA ILE A 379 10.10 -27.34 -7.11
C ILE A 379 10.10 -26.26 -6.03
N TYR A 380 11.07 -26.33 -5.12
CA TYR A 380 11.35 -25.22 -4.21
C TYR A 380 12.33 -24.29 -4.93
N ASP A 381 11.89 -23.07 -5.22
CA ASP A 381 12.68 -22.09 -5.96
C ASP A 381 13.50 -21.22 -5.01
N ASP A 382 14.76 -21.59 -4.85
CA ASP A 382 15.80 -20.88 -4.10
C ASP A 382 16.72 -20.05 -5.03
N THR A 383 16.35 -19.86 -6.29
CA THR A 383 17.15 -19.10 -7.25
C THR A 383 17.23 -17.63 -6.82
N LYS A 384 18.35 -16.98 -7.15
CA LYS A 384 18.61 -15.59 -6.74
C LYS A 384 17.67 -14.58 -7.38
N ARG A 385 17.20 -14.85 -8.59
CA ARG A 385 16.48 -13.91 -9.46
C ARG A 385 15.08 -14.44 -9.80
N PRO A 386 13.99 -13.81 -9.31
CA PRO A 386 12.64 -14.31 -9.54
C PRO A 386 12.19 -14.19 -11.00
N GLU A 387 12.77 -13.29 -11.79
CA GLU A 387 12.27 -12.97 -13.14
C GLU A 387 12.38 -14.16 -14.09
N GLN A 388 13.40 -15.00 -13.92
CA GLN A 388 13.59 -16.22 -14.71
C GLN A 388 12.47 -17.23 -14.43
N THR A 389 12.16 -17.47 -13.15
CA THR A 389 11.05 -18.35 -12.75
C THR A 389 9.72 -17.82 -13.27
N MET A 390 9.49 -16.51 -13.19
CA MET A 390 8.27 -15.87 -13.70
C MET A 390 8.17 -15.98 -15.23
N ALA A 391 9.27 -15.86 -15.95
CA ALA A 391 9.32 -16.05 -17.40
C ALA A 391 9.02 -17.51 -17.79
N LEU A 392 9.45 -18.49 -16.99
CA LEU A 392 9.15 -19.92 -17.18
C LEU A 392 7.71 -20.31 -16.82
N ALA A 393 7.13 -19.72 -15.77
CA ALA A 393 5.82 -20.13 -15.27
C ALA A 393 4.68 -19.78 -16.24
N ASP A 394 3.66 -20.63 -16.33
CA ASP A 394 2.45 -20.43 -17.14
C ASP A 394 1.37 -19.64 -16.41
N ALA A 395 1.34 -19.74 -15.07
CA ALA A 395 0.37 -19.09 -14.22
C ALA A 395 0.95 -18.73 -12.85
N TYR A 396 0.36 -17.73 -12.19
CA TYR A 396 0.71 -17.29 -10.84
C TYR A 396 -0.33 -17.73 -9.82
N LEU A 397 0.14 -18.17 -8.65
CA LEU A 397 -0.61 -18.40 -7.43
C LEU A 397 0.00 -17.55 -6.30
N GLY A 398 -0.81 -16.93 -5.46
CA GLY A 398 -0.32 -16.19 -4.30
C GLY A 398 -1.29 -15.10 -3.86
N GLY A 399 -0.94 -14.34 -2.82
CA GLY A 399 -1.73 -13.16 -2.45
C GLY A 399 -1.51 -12.00 -3.40
N TRP A 400 -2.52 -11.12 -3.47
CA TRP A 400 -2.54 -9.92 -4.31
C TRP A 400 -1.63 -8.79 -3.81
N THR A 401 -1.24 -8.82 -2.54
CA THR A 401 -0.36 -7.80 -1.93
C THR A 401 1.12 -8.00 -2.27
N SER A 402 1.48 -9.12 -2.91
CA SER A 402 2.87 -9.42 -3.25
C SER A 402 3.36 -8.58 -4.43
N SER A 403 4.57 -8.02 -4.31
CA SER A 403 5.24 -7.38 -5.46
C SER A 403 5.44 -8.36 -6.63
N LEU A 404 5.56 -9.67 -6.39
CA LEU A 404 5.68 -10.65 -7.47
C LEU A 404 4.35 -10.83 -8.22
N ALA A 405 3.20 -10.70 -7.55
CA ALA A 405 1.90 -10.67 -8.22
C ALA A 405 1.85 -9.49 -9.20
N THR A 406 2.24 -8.30 -8.75
CA THR A 406 2.26 -7.10 -9.60
C THR A 406 3.21 -7.26 -10.79
N MET A 407 4.42 -7.77 -10.58
CA MET A 407 5.38 -8.01 -11.65
C MET A 407 4.86 -9.06 -12.65
N PHE A 408 4.20 -10.12 -12.17
CA PHE A 408 3.64 -11.16 -13.03
C PHE A 408 2.43 -10.64 -13.82
N GLY A 409 1.64 -9.75 -13.22
CA GLY A 409 0.54 -9.01 -13.84
C GLY A 409 0.91 -8.35 -15.17
N ILE A 410 2.07 -7.71 -15.23
CA ILE A 410 2.54 -7.02 -16.45
C ILE A 410 2.92 -7.99 -17.58
N THR A 411 3.21 -9.26 -17.27
CA THR A 411 3.54 -10.26 -18.30
C THR A 411 2.34 -10.65 -19.17
N GLY A 412 1.11 -10.40 -18.67
CA GLY A 412 -0.12 -10.80 -19.34
C GLY A 412 -0.45 -12.29 -19.22
N LYS A 413 0.24 -13.04 -18.33
CA LYS A 413 -0.06 -14.43 -17.99
C LYS A 413 -1.09 -14.50 -16.84
N PRO A 414 -1.93 -15.54 -16.77
CA PRO A 414 -3.02 -15.62 -15.80
C PRO A 414 -2.55 -15.63 -14.33
N LEU A 415 -3.26 -14.86 -13.49
CA LEU A 415 -3.07 -14.81 -12.04
C LEU A 415 -4.31 -15.37 -11.34
N PHE A 416 -4.07 -16.30 -10.42
CA PHE A 416 -5.08 -16.77 -9.48
C PHE A 416 -4.68 -16.34 -8.06
N LEU A 417 -5.41 -15.37 -7.55
CA LEU A 417 -5.11 -14.65 -6.32
C LEU A 417 -5.81 -15.32 -5.15
N LEU A 418 -5.01 -15.96 -4.30
CA LEU A 418 -5.46 -16.83 -3.24
C LEU A 418 -6.05 -16.02 -2.07
N ASN A 419 -7.15 -16.54 -1.53
CA ASN A 419 -7.68 -16.10 -0.25
C ASN A 419 -7.07 -16.96 0.85
N GLN A 420 -6.30 -16.34 1.74
CA GLN A 420 -5.55 -17.03 2.80
C GLN A 420 -6.47 -17.65 3.87
N ASN A 421 -7.74 -17.24 3.92
CA ASN A 421 -8.74 -17.84 4.79
C ASN A 421 -9.39 -19.11 4.19
N ILE A 422 -9.14 -19.42 2.91
CA ILE A 422 -9.70 -20.59 2.22
C ILE A 422 -8.64 -21.70 2.16
N HIS A 423 -8.82 -22.76 2.94
CA HIS A 423 -7.90 -23.91 2.98
C HIS A 423 -8.61 -25.26 2.80
N CYS A 424 -9.83 -25.25 2.24
CA CYS A 424 -10.60 -26.44 1.87
C CYS A 424 -11.56 -26.11 0.72
N LEU A 425 -12.32 -27.10 0.24
CA LEU A 425 -13.35 -26.90 -0.78
C LEU A 425 -14.68 -26.47 -0.16
N PRO A 426 -15.51 -25.69 -0.88
CA PRO A 426 -16.78 -25.22 -0.36
C PRO A 426 -17.80 -26.35 -0.25
N GLU A 427 -18.59 -26.31 0.83
CA GLU A 427 -19.82 -27.09 0.99
C GLU A 427 -21.02 -26.41 0.31
N LYS A 428 -22.15 -27.13 0.23
CA LYS A 428 -23.34 -26.76 -0.56
C LYS A 428 -23.90 -25.36 -0.27
N GLU A 429 -23.75 -24.86 0.96
CA GLU A 429 -24.33 -23.58 1.39
C GLU A 429 -23.25 -22.52 1.73
N ASP A 430 -21.99 -22.79 1.39
CA ASP A 430 -20.87 -21.84 1.58
C ASP A 430 -20.98 -20.58 0.74
N TYR A 431 -21.75 -20.64 -0.35
CA TYR A 431 -22.00 -19.47 -1.17
C TYR A 431 -22.71 -18.35 -0.40
N LEU A 432 -23.60 -18.68 0.54
CA LEU A 432 -24.29 -17.67 1.36
C LEU A 432 -23.29 -16.86 2.19
N GLY A 433 -22.23 -17.48 2.71
CA GLY A 433 -21.22 -16.78 3.50
C GLY A 433 -20.46 -15.75 2.67
N THR A 434 -20.15 -16.09 1.41
CA THR A 434 -19.47 -15.21 0.47
C THR A 434 -20.36 -14.06 -0.02
N LEU A 435 -21.65 -14.31 -0.26
CA LEU A 435 -22.54 -13.30 -0.85
C LEU A 435 -22.84 -12.12 0.09
N PHE A 436 -22.86 -12.34 1.40
CA PHE A 436 -23.22 -11.28 2.35
C PHE A 436 -22.06 -10.34 2.66
N SER A 437 -20.80 -10.75 2.51
CA SER A 437 -19.61 -9.92 2.81
C SER A 437 -19.69 -9.19 4.18
N GLY A 438 -20.37 -9.81 5.16
CA GLY A 438 -20.63 -9.23 6.49
C GLY A 438 -21.70 -8.11 6.55
N ARG A 439 -22.38 -7.80 5.45
CA ARG A 439 -23.39 -6.73 5.34
C ARG A 439 -24.80 -7.24 5.58
N VAL A 440 -25.46 -6.65 6.56
CA VAL A 440 -26.81 -7.06 6.99
C VAL A 440 -27.90 -6.05 6.70
N ASP A 441 -27.52 -4.83 6.33
CA ASP A 441 -28.44 -3.82 5.85
C ASP A 441 -29.17 -4.28 4.57
N GLU A 442 -28.61 -5.19 3.79
CA GLU A 442 -29.28 -5.73 2.59
C GLU A 442 -30.24 -6.89 2.86
N LEU A 443 -30.21 -7.46 4.06
CA LEU A 443 -31.08 -8.59 4.45
C LEU A 443 -32.54 -8.17 4.71
N ASP A 444 -32.88 -6.92 4.39
CA ASP A 444 -34.12 -6.28 4.81
C ASP A 444 -35.12 -6.00 3.67
N GLY A 445 -34.88 -6.47 2.44
CA GLY A 445 -35.68 -6.08 1.28
C GLY A 445 -35.96 -7.16 0.25
N ASN A 446 -36.54 -6.74 -0.87
CA ASN A 446 -36.74 -7.57 -2.06
C ASN A 446 -35.52 -7.57 -2.99
N TYR A 447 -34.46 -6.83 -2.65
CA TYR A 447 -33.27 -6.69 -3.47
C TYR A 447 -32.03 -6.98 -2.64
N MET A 448 -31.05 -7.63 -3.27
CA MET A 448 -29.72 -7.83 -2.69
C MET A 448 -28.65 -7.55 -3.74
N ILE A 449 -27.56 -6.94 -3.31
CA ILE A 449 -26.38 -6.78 -4.15
C ILE A 449 -25.34 -7.78 -3.68
N THR A 450 -24.89 -8.64 -4.58
CA THR A 450 -23.86 -9.63 -4.27
C THR A 450 -22.49 -9.19 -4.79
N GLU A 451 -21.44 -9.95 -4.47
CA GLU A 451 -20.09 -9.73 -4.99
C GLU A 451 -20.08 -9.53 -6.51
N GLY A 452 -19.22 -8.63 -6.98
CA GLY A 452 -19.24 -8.19 -8.37
C GLY A 452 -20.35 -7.19 -8.73
N SER A 453 -20.97 -6.58 -7.71
CA SER A 453 -22.02 -5.57 -7.87
C SER A 453 -23.21 -6.08 -8.71
N GLN A 454 -23.67 -7.29 -8.39
CA GLN A 454 -24.79 -7.92 -9.09
C GLN A 454 -26.08 -7.70 -8.31
N LEU A 455 -27.05 -7.09 -8.95
CA LEU A 455 -28.38 -6.91 -8.39
C LEU A 455 -29.20 -8.19 -8.56
N PHE A 456 -29.69 -8.72 -7.45
CA PHE A 456 -30.65 -9.81 -7.40
C PHE A 456 -31.97 -9.32 -6.83
N CYS A 457 -33.08 -9.80 -7.39
CA CYS A 457 -34.44 -9.45 -6.98
C CYS A 457 -35.17 -10.70 -6.49
N ARG A 458 -35.90 -10.59 -5.38
CA ARG A 458 -36.67 -11.68 -4.79
C ARG A 458 -38.00 -11.82 -5.53
N GLU A 459 -38.23 -12.99 -6.11
CA GLU A 459 -39.49 -13.32 -6.78
C GLU A 459 -40.54 -13.86 -5.80
N LYS A 460 -41.75 -14.14 -6.31
CA LYS A 460 -42.89 -14.64 -5.52
C LYS A 460 -42.65 -16.00 -4.87
N ASP A 461 -41.69 -16.77 -5.36
CA ASP A 461 -41.27 -18.06 -4.80
C ASP A 461 -40.27 -17.90 -3.63
N GLY A 462 -39.86 -16.67 -3.33
CA GLY A 462 -38.89 -16.32 -2.28
C GLY A 462 -37.44 -16.53 -2.69
N ILE A 463 -37.15 -16.83 -3.96
CA ILE A 463 -35.80 -17.01 -4.49
C ILE A 463 -35.32 -15.68 -5.09
N PHE A 464 -34.05 -15.35 -4.85
CA PHE A 464 -33.37 -14.23 -5.47
C PHE A 464 -32.85 -14.62 -6.85
N HIS A 465 -33.29 -13.88 -7.86
CA HIS A 465 -32.93 -14.04 -9.27
C HIS A 465 -32.10 -12.85 -9.77
N TYR A 466 -31.16 -13.12 -10.67
CA TYR A 466 -30.27 -12.11 -11.24
C TYR A 466 -31.06 -11.10 -12.08
N CYS A 467 -30.83 -9.81 -11.82
CA CYS A 467 -31.49 -8.72 -12.52
C CYS A 467 -30.53 -7.98 -13.46
N CYS A 468 -29.37 -7.53 -12.96
CA CYS A 468 -28.32 -6.94 -13.79
C CYS A 468 -26.99 -6.81 -13.04
N ARG A 469 -25.99 -6.33 -13.78
CA ARG A 469 -24.68 -5.93 -13.25
C ARG A 469 -24.60 -4.40 -13.16
N LEU A 470 -24.05 -3.90 -12.06
CA LEU A 470 -24.02 -2.48 -11.73
C LEU A 470 -22.63 -1.84 -11.84
N SER A 471 -21.57 -2.65 -11.91
CA SER A 471 -20.18 -2.21 -12.03
C SER A 471 -19.43 -3.10 -13.03
N GLY A 472 -18.34 -2.58 -13.59
CA GLY A 472 -17.38 -3.39 -14.35
C GLY A 472 -16.34 -4.09 -13.48
N ASP A 473 -16.25 -3.70 -12.20
CA ASP A 473 -15.31 -4.22 -11.22
C ASP A 473 -15.87 -5.45 -10.50
N SER A 474 -15.01 -6.44 -10.23
CA SER A 474 -15.44 -7.70 -9.62
C SER A 474 -15.69 -7.63 -8.11
N GLU A 475 -15.27 -6.56 -7.44
CA GLU A 475 -15.64 -6.28 -6.06
C GLU A 475 -17.02 -5.62 -5.96
N LYS A 476 -17.74 -5.92 -4.88
CA LYS A 476 -18.98 -5.22 -4.55
C LYS A 476 -18.75 -3.71 -4.34
N THR A 477 -19.21 -2.91 -5.29
CA THR A 477 -19.07 -1.44 -5.30
C THR A 477 -20.31 -0.72 -4.72
N TYR A 478 -21.46 -1.40 -4.73
CA TYR A 478 -22.78 -0.88 -4.34
C TYR A 478 -23.38 -1.71 -3.20
N GLY A 479 -24.24 -1.07 -2.41
CA GLY A 479 -24.86 -1.64 -1.22
C GLY A 479 -26.37 -1.70 -1.33
N ARG A 480 -27.07 -1.13 -0.34
CA ARG A 480 -28.53 -1.20 -0.27
C ARG A 480 -29.25 -0.52 -1.46
N VAL A 481 -30.40 -1.09 -1.82
CA VAL A 481 -31.33 -0.58 -2.82
C VAL A 481 -32.56 0.03 -2.14
N PHE A 482 -33.02 1.17 -2.64
CA PHE A 482 -34.20 1.88 -2.19
C PHE A 482 -35.20 2.01 -3.34
N GLU A 483 -36.42 1.55 -3.12
CA GLU A 483 -37.51 1.70 -4.08
C GLU A 483 -38.29 2.98 -3.79
N GLU A 484 -38.51 3.79 -4.82
CA GLU A 484 -39.39 4.97 -4.78
C GLU A 484 -40.19 5.02 -6.09
N GLU A 485 -41.51 4.92 -5.98
CA GLU A 485 -42.42 4.77 -7.13
C GLU A 485 -41.95 3.61 -8.05
N ASP A 486 -41.65 3.88 -9.32
CA ASP A 486 -41.17 2.88 -10.29
C ASP A 486 -39.63 2.88 -10.45
N ARG A 487 -38.89 3.46 -9.50
CA ARG A 487 -37.43 3.64 -9.55
C ARG A 487 -36.70 2.92 -8.43
N LEU A 488 -35.53 2.38 -8.78
CA LEU A 488 -34.57 1.84 -7.82
C LEU A 488 -33.38 2.79 -7.69
N TYR A 489 -33.14 3.27 -6.48
CA TYR A 489 -31.96 4.04 -6.09
C TYR A 489 -30.97 3.12 -5.38
N ILE A 490 -29.77 3.02 -5.90
CA ILE A 490 -28.76 2.05 -5.45
C ILE A 490 -27.61 2.82 -4.82
N ALA A 491 -27.43 2.64 -3.52
CA ALA A 491 -26.45 3.38 -2.75
C ALA A 491 -25.02 2.85 -2.98
N PRO A 492 -24.02 3.73 -3.10
CA PRO A 492 -22.62 3.32 -3.24
C PRO A 492 -22.01 2.85 -1.91
N LEU A 493 -21.01 1.97 -2.02
CA LEU A 493 -20.08 1.61 -0.93
C LEU A 493 -18.68 2.16 -1.21
N HIS A 494 -18.13 1.80 -2.36
CA HIS A 494 -16.80 2.21 -2.82
C HIS A 494 -16.85 3.21 -3.99
N SER A 495 -18.03 3.39 -4.59
CA SER A 495 -18.25 4.31 -5.72
C SER A 495 -18.53 5.75 -5.24
N PHE A 496 -18.30 6.72 -6.11
CA PHE A 496 -18.73 8.12 -5.93
C PHE A 496 -19.98 8.43 -6.76
N GLN A 497 -20.86 7.45 -6.96
CA GLN A 497 -22.08 7.61 -7.74
C GLN A 497 -23.22 6.85 -7.07
N ILE A 498 -24.40 7.45 -6.99
CA ILE A 498 -25.66 6.75 -6.72
C ILE A 498 -26.21 6.31 -8.08
N LEU A 499 -26.57 5.03 -8.24
CA LEU A 499 -27.23 4.58 -9.46
C LEU A 499 -28.74 4.70 -9.32
N VAL A 500 -29.40 5.11 -10.39
CA VAL A 500 -30.85 5.13 -10.50
C VAL A 500 -31.27 4.27 -11.67
N ARG A 501 -32.19 3.34 -11.44
CA ARG A 501 -32.75 2.47 -12.46
C ARG A 501 -34.23 2.75 -12.62
N ASP A 502 -34.64 3.11 -13.83
CA ASP A 502 -36.03 3.28 -14.23
C ASP A 502 -36.52 1.97 -14.90
N GLY A 503 -37.34 1.18 -14.21
CA GLY A 503 -37.83 -0.12 -14.72
C GLY A 503 -36.72 -1.10 -15.15
N GLU A 504 -36.89 -1.75 -16.31
CA GLU A 504 -35.92 -2.75 -16.82
C GLU A 504 -34.72 -2.14 -17.58
N GLY A 505 -34.65 -0.81 -17.76
CA GLY A 505 -33.62 -0.13 -18.55
C GLY A 505 -32.21 -0.07 -17.92
N GLU A 506 -31.30 0.63 -18.59
CA GLU A 506 -29.94 0.92 -18.08
C GLU A 506 -29.97 1.86 -16.87
N CYS A 507 -28.99 1.71 -15.98
CA CYS A 507 -28.83 2.62 -14.84
C CYS A 507 -28.22 3.95 -15.26
N ARG A 508 -28.82 5.06 -14.83
CA ARG A 508 -28.16 6.38 -14.84
C ARG A 508 -27.47 6.64 -13.51
N SER A 509 -26.48 7.53 -13.50
CA SER A 509 -25.70 7.86 -12.30
C SER A 509 -25.96 9.28 -11.81
N ILE A 510 -26.06 9.46 -10.50
CA ILE A 510 -25.99 10.75 -9.80
C ILE A 510 -24.61 10.84 -9.15
N SER A 511 -23.77 11.75 -9.62
CA SER A 511 -22.38 11.87 -9.17
C SER A 511 -22.26 12.56 -7.82
N LEU A 512 -21.49 11.96 -6.91
CA LEU A 512 -21.04 12.55 -5.66
C LEU A 512 -19.79 13.42 -5.89
N LYS A 513 -19.46 14.28 -4.92
CA LYS A 513 -18.18 15.01 -4.96
C LYS A 513 -17.02 14.00 -4.91
N PRO A 514 -16.06 14.04 -5.84
CA PRO A 514 -14.90 13.17 -5.77
C PRO A 514 -14.05 13.49 -4.53
N CYS A 515 -13.52 12.45 -3.88
CA CYS A 515 -12.64 12.58 -2.73
C CYS A 515 -11.57 11.47 -2.78
N GLU A 516 -10.40 11.73 -2.23
CA GLU A 516 -9.39 10.69 -2.02
C GLU A 516 -9.79 9.87 -0.78
N VAL A 517 -10.42 8.72 -1.00
CA VAL A 517 -10.72 7.74 0.05
C VAL A 517 -9.76 6.56 -0.05
N THR A 518 -9.40 6.02 1.10
CA THR A 518 -8.38 4.97 1.19
C THR A 518 -8.94 3.59 1.50
N LEU A 519 -10.25 3.53 1.81
CA LEU A 519 -11.05 2.34 2.08
C LEU A 519 -12.48 2.56 1.53
N ALA A 520 -13.46 1.76 1.96
CA ALA A 520 -14.87 2.00 1.67
C ALA A 520 -15.28 3.44 2.03
N ALA A 521 -15.91 4.14 1.09
CA ALA A 521 -16.33 5.52 1.28
C ALA A 521 -17.48 5.60 2.31
N PHE A 522 -18.41 4.64 2.25
CA PHE A 522 -19.65 4.62 3.04
C PHE A 522 -19.80 3.32 3.84
N ALA A 523 -20.21 3.48 5.10
CA ALA A 523 -20.47 2.37 6.02
C ALA A 523 -21.86 1.76 5.79
N ASP A 524 -22.86 2.60 5.54
CA ASP A 524 -24.27 2.23 5.44
C ASP A 524 -25.05 3.28 4.64
N SER A 525 -26.32 3.00 4.35
CA SER A 525 -27.27 3.94 3.78
C SER A 525 -28.67 3.72 4.38
N ILE A 526 -29.36 4.83 4.67
CA ILE A 526 -30.67 4.79 5.33
C ILE A 526 -31.67 5.73 4.66
N ARG A 527 -32.95 5.35 4.74
CA ARG A 527 -34.07 6.19 4.33
C ARG A 527 -34.63 6.90 5.57
N VAL A 528 -34.82 8.21 5.48
CA VAL A 528 -35.51 9.02 6.50
C VAL A 528 -36.56 9.89 5.81
N GLY A 529 -37.81 9.44 5.85
CA GLY A 529 -38.91 10.08 5.11
C GLY A 529 -38.66 10.06 3.59
N ASP A 530 -38.64 11.25 2.99
CA ASP A 530 -38.40 11.48 1.55
C ASP A 530 -36.90 11.58 1.20
N PHE A 531 -36.00 11.26 2.14
CA PHE A 531 -34.57 11.42 1.97
C PHE A 531 -33.80 10.10 2.07
N LEU A 532 -32.78 9.96 1.22
CA LEU A 532 -31.70 8.98 1.35
C LEU A 532 -30.51 9.63 2.03
N PHE A 533 -29.96 9.00 3.07
CA PHE A 533 -28.69 9.37 3.68
C PHE A 533 -27.63 8.31 3.42
N LEU A 534 -26.45 8.75 2.96
CA LEU A 534 -25.25 7.92 2.86
C LEU A 534 -24.37 8.16 4.08
N ILE A 535 -24.15 7.11 4.87
CA ILE A 535 -23.41 7.19 6.13
C ILE A 535 -21.91 7.05 5.84
N PRO A 536 -21.09 8.08 6.11
CA PRO A 536 -19.68 8.06 5.77
C PRO A 536 -18.90 7.04 6.61
N GLN A 537 -17.92 6.39 5.99
CA GLN A 537 -16.90 5.58 6.66
C GLN A 537 -15.54 6.28 6.64
N THR A 538 -15.02 6.59 5.44
CA THR A 538 -13.82 7.42 5.24
C THR A 538 -14.08 8.62 4.32
N TYR A 539 -15.32 8.79 3.88
CA TYR A 539 -15.73 9.95 3.10
C TYR A 539 -16.02 11.15 4.03
N PRO A 540 -15.53 12.36 3.75
CA PRO A 540 -15.61 13.48 4.70
C PRO A 540 -17.00 14.13 4.80
N PHE A 541 -18.01 13.60 4.10
CA PHE A 541 -19.35 14.15 4.07
C PHE A 541 -20.42 13.12 4.42
N LEU A 542 -21.36 13.52 5.26
CA LEU A 542 -22.69 12.92 5.29
C LEU A 542 -23.47 13.48 4.09
N VAL A 543 -23.98 12.59 3.24
CA VAL A 543 -24.71 12.98 2.03
C VAL A 543 -26.19 12.71 2.22
N ARG A 544 -27.02 13.71 1.91
CA ARG A 544 -28.49 13.56 1.82
C ARG A 544 -28.92 13.77 0.37
N MET A 545 -29.73 12.86 -0.17
CA MET A 545 -30.42 13.00 -1.45
C MET A 545 -31.93 13.08 -1.21
N ASP A 546 -32.61 13.99 -1.89
CA ASP A 546 -34.07 14.05 -1.94
C ASP A 546 -34.58 13.09 -3.03
N PHE A 547 -35.48 12.15 -2.70
CA PHE A 547 -36.01 11.20 -3.68
C PHE A 547 -36.87 11.86 -4.78
N ARG A 548 -37.48 13.01 -4.50
CA ARG A 548 -38.37 13.72 -5.44
C ARG A 548 -37.60 14.59 -6.42
N THR A 549 -36.57 15.28 -5.95
CA THR A 549 -35.79 16.22 -6.77
C THR A 549 -34.43 15.68 -7.21
N GLU A 550 -33.94 14.64 -6.54
CA GLU A 550 -32.59 14.05 -6.70
C GLU A 550 -31.45 15.02 -6.37
N GLU A 551 -31.76 16.11 -5.66
CA GLU A 551 -30.78 17.07 -5.22
C GLU A 551 -29.92 16.51 -4.08
N LEU A 552 -28.60 16.67 -4.22
CA LEU A 552 -27.63 16.25 -3.22
C LEU A 552 -27.23 17.42 -2.32
N HIS A 553 -27.24 17.15 -1.01
CA HIS A 553 -26.73 18.05 0.01
C HIS A 553 -25.64 17.36 0.81
N TYR A 554 -24.65 18.14 1.25
CA TYR A 554 -23.45 17.66 1.89
C TYR A 554 -23.29 18.34 3.25
N VAL A 555 -23.11 17.54 4.29
CA VAL A 555 -22.72 18.01 5.61
C VAL A 555 -21.31 17.52 5.85
N GLU A 556 -20.36 18.45 5.95
CA GLU A 556 -18.98 18.13 6.33
C GLU A 556 -18.99 17.52 7.73
N VAL A 557 -18.36 16.37 7.87
CA VAL A 557 -18.21 15.67 9.14
C VAL A 557 -16.78 15.96 9.63
N SER A 558 -16.55 16.05 10.94
CA SER A 558 -15.18 16.24 11.47
C SER A 558 -14.51 14.89 11.73
N GLU A 559 -13.19 14.84 11.59
CA GLU A 559 -12.35 13.62 11.64
C GLU A 559 -12.71 12.63 12.78
N PRO A 560 -13.02 13.06 14.02
CA PRO A 560 -13.44 12.15 15.08
C PRO A 560 -14.62 11.23 14.73
N PHE A 561 -15.45 11.63 13.75
CA PHE A 561 -16.64 10.90 13.29
C PHE A 561 -16.44 10.13 11.96
N PHE A 562 -15.28 10.18 11.29
CA PHE A 562 -15.01 9.43 10.02
C PHE A 562 -13.57 8.90 9.83
N ASP A 563 -12.81 8.71 10.91
CA ASP A 563 -11.43 8.18 10.92
C ASP A 563 -11.30 6.65 11.10
N VAL A 564 -10.10 6.13 10.88
CA VAL A 564 -9.63 4.76 11.15
C VAL A 564 -8.93 4.65 12.52
N ASP A 565 -8.72 3.45 13.04
CA ASP A 565 -7.89 3.22 14.23
C ASP A 565 -6.39 3.30 13.93
N GLU A 566 -5.54 3.14 14.96
CA GLU A 566 -4.07 3.19 14.82
C GLU A 566 -3.51 2.11 13.87
N GLU A 567 -4.27 1.02 13.65
CA GLU A 567 -3.95 -0.07 12.74
C GLU A 567 -4.50 0.17 11.32
N GLY A 568 -5.23 1.27 11.11
CA GLY A 568 -5.84 1.64 9.84
C GLY A 568 -7.19 0.97 9.57
N ASN A 569 -7.81 0.31 10.55
CA ASN A 569 -9.13 -0.29 10.41
C ASN A 569 -10.22 0.78 10.58
N PRO A 570 -11.31 0.72 9.81
CA PRO A 570 -12.43 1.65 10.01
C PRO A 570 -13.07 1.47 11.39
N ASN A 571 -13.19 2.56 12.14
CA ASN A 571 -13.88 2.53 13.43
C ASN A 571 -15.38 2.24 13.25
N THR A 572 -15.90 1.22 13.95
CA THR A 572 -17.33 0.90 14.00
C THR A 572 -18.08 1.94 14.82
N ARG A 573 -19.01 2.66 14.19
CA ARG A 573 -19.72 3.81 14.79
C ARG A 573 -21.20 3.50 14.93
N GLY A 574 -21.82 4.02 15.98
CA GLY A 574 -23.25 3.97 16.18
C GLY A 574 -23.91 5.17 15.52
N TYR A 575 -25.08 4.94 14.92
CA TYR A 575 -25.95 6.01 14.47
C TYR A 575 -27.43 5.65 14.73
N CYS A 576 -28.25 6.66 15.01
CA CYS A 576 -29.70 6.45 15.20
C CYS A 576 -30.49 7.72 14.87
N LEU A 577 -31.77 7.57 14.56
CA LEU A 577 -32.69 8.71 14.38
C LEU A 577 -33.37 9.03 15.71
N PHE A 578 -32.96 10.13 16.35
CA PHE A 578 -33.63 10.68 17.53
C PHE A 578 -34.53 11.85 17.10
N ARG A 579 -35.85 11.65 17.16
CA ARG A 579 -36.84 12.62 16.66
C ARG A 579 -36.53 13.06 15.21
N ASN A 580 -36.16 14.32 15.01
CA ASN A 580 -35.79 14.88 13.71
C ASN A 580 -34.28 14.98 13.48
N PHE A 581 -33.46 14.44 14.39
CA PHE A 581 -32.00 14.49 14.31
C PHE A 581 -31.42 13.11 14.05
N LEU A 582 -30.51 13.05 13.08
CA LEU A 582 -29.64 11.90 12.89
C LEU A 582 -28.41 12.06 13.79
N PHE A 583 -28.24 11.14 14.73
CA PHE A 583 -27.13 11.14 15.69
C PHE A 583 -26.02 10.20 15.21
N PHE A 584 -24.76 10.61 15.40
CA PHE A 584 -23.57 9.81 15.15
C PHE A 584 -22.66 9.85 16.38
N SER A 585 -22.20 8.68 16.84
CA SER A 585 -21.21 8.62 17.91
C SER A 585 -19.77 8.76 17.38
N SER A 586 -18.94 9.39 18.19
CA SER A 586 -17.49 9.23 18.14
C SER A 586 -17.09 7.97 18.92
N VAL A 587 -16.07 7.27 18.44
CA VAL A 587 -15.53 6.06 19.11
C VAL A 587 -14.45 6.42 20.13
N ASN A 588 -13.79 7.56 19.95
CA ASN A 588 -12.63 7.97 20.74
C ASN A 588 -12.98 9.02 21.81
N ASP A 589 -14.16 9.63 21.73
CA ASP A 589 -14.65 10.56 22.73
C ASP A 589 -16.18 10.52 22.83
N SER A 590 -16.70 11.14 23.88
CA SER A 590 -18.14 11.13 24.20
C SER A 590 -18.99 12.03 23.30
N LYS A 591 -18.44 12.59 22.22
CA LYS A 591 -19.17 13.52 21.37
C LYS A 591 -20.19 12.77 20.51
N ILE A 592 -21.37 13.39 20.36
CA ILE A 592 -22.40 12.97 19.44
C ILE A 592 -22.62 14.09 18.43
N LEU A 593 -22.52 13.79 17.14
CA LEU A 593 -22.90 14.71 16.09
C LEU A 593 -24.40 14.55 15.82
N ALA A 594 -25.18 15.59 16.09
CA ALA A 594 -26.60 15.67 15.77
C ALA A 594 -26.79 16.51 14.50
N VAL A 595 -27.45 15.94 13.50
CA VAL A 595 -27.77 16.63 12.24
C VAL A 595 -29.28 16.66 12.04
N ASP A 596 -29.87 17.84 11.94
CA ASP A 596 -31.30 17.97 11.63
C ASP A 596 -31.56 17.42 10.23
N VAL A 597 -32.53 16.51 10.11
CA VAL A 597 -32.83 15.80 8.86
C VAL A 597 -33.25 16.74 7.73
N LYS A 598 -33.94 17.85 8.06
CA LYS A 598 -34.51 18.79 7.08
C LYS A 598 -33.59 19.97 6.80
N SER A 599 -33.13 20.68 7.83
CA SER A 599 -32.28 21.86 7.67
C SER A 599 -30.81 21.52 7.42
N LEU A 600 -30.38 20.30 7.77
CA LEU A 600 -28.98 19.86 7.78
C LEU A 600 -28.08 20.69 8.71
N GLU A 601 -28.68 21.46 9.62
CA GLU A 601 -27.93 22.12 10.68
C GLU A 601 -27.33 21.04 11.59
N LYS A 602 -26.01 21.11 11.77
CA LYS A 602 -25.26 20.20 12.62
C LYS A 602 -24.90 20.86 13.93
N GLN A 603 -24.96 20.10 15.01
CA GLN A 603 -24.47 20.48 16.32
C GLN A 603 -23.78 19.30 16.98
N THR A 604 -22.73 19.59 17.74
CA THR A 604 -22.11 18.57 18.60
C THR A 604 -22.79 18.62 19.95
N VAL A 605 -23.33 17.48 20.39
CA VAL A 605 -23.96 17.30 21.68
C VAL A 605 -23.05 16.44 22.54
N LEU A 606 -23.01 16.76 23.84
CA LEU A 606 -22.33 15.95 24.84
C LEU A 606 -23.40 15.30 25.71
N PRO A 607 -23.31 13.99 25.96
CA PRO A 607 -24.14 13.34 26.96
C PRO A 607 -23.78 13.86 28.37
N GLY A 608 -24.57 13.44 29.37
CA GLY A 608 -24.42 13.84 30.77
C GLY A 608 -23.00 13.67 31.30
N GLU A 609 -22.60 14.39 32.36
CA GLU A 609 -21.21 14.39 32.84
C GLU A 609 -20.69 13.00 33.18
N ASP A 610 -21.56 12.13 33.72
CA ASP A 610 -21.26 10.75 34.07
C ASP A 610 -21.02 9.84 32.85
N LEU A 611 -21.41 10.29 31.65
CA LEU A 611 -21.31 9.59 30.37
C LEU A 611 -20.09 10.02 29.53
N ARG A 612 -19.17 10.82 30.10
CA ARG A 612 -18.06 11.44 29.34
C ARG A 612 -16.74 10.65 29.35
N ALA A 613 -16.72 9.45 29.95
CA ALA A 613 -15.49 8.69 30.18
C ALA A 613 -14.92 7.95 28.95
N GLY A 614 -15.60 7.99 27.79
CA GLY A 614 -15.21 7.26 26.59
C GLY A 614 -16.09 7.55 25.37
N GLY A 615 -15.84 6.86 24.26
CA GLY A 615 -16.70 6.90 23.07
C GLY A 615 -17.73 5.77 23.01
N TYR A 616 -18.52 5.73 21.94
CA TYR A 616 -19.64 4.78 21.79
C TYR A 616 -19.61 4.06 20.45
N THR A 617 -19.83 2.74 20.47
CA THR A 617 -19.79 1.88 19.27
C THR A 617 -21.15 1.63 18.64
N LEU A 618 -22.23 1.70 19.43
CA LEU A 618 -23.61 1.47 18.96
C LEU A 618 -24.55 2.52 19.54
N LEU A 619 -25.53 2.93 18.74
CA LEU A 619 -26.63 3.79 19.14
C LEU A 619 -27.96 3.16 18.71
N THR A 620 -28.97 3.21 19.57
CA THR A 620 -30.36 2.93 19.20
C THR A 620 -31.29 3.80 20.04
N THR A 621 -32.54 3.97 19.63
CA THR A 621 -33.54 4.69 20.43
C THR A 621 -34.44 3.73 21.19
N ASP A 622 -35.04 4.20 22.28
CA ASP A 622 -36.20 3.49 22.83
C ASP A 622 -37.38 3.47 21.85
N LEU A 623 -38.39 2.64 22.13
CA LEU A 623 -39.57 2.49 21.28
C LEU A 623 -40.36 3.81 21.10
N ARG A 624 -40.22 4.76 22.04
CA ARG A 624 -40.90 6.07 22.00
C ARG A 624 -40.08 7.15 21.29
N LYS A 625 -38.82 6.88 20.96
CA LYS A 625 -37.83 7.84 20.47
C LYS A 625 -37.67 9.05 21.41
N GLU A 626 -37.76 8.79 22.72
CA GLU A 626 -37.60 9.77 23.79
C GLU A 626 -36.20 9.68 24.44
N THR A 627 -35.59 8.50 24.41
CA THR A 627 -34.24 8.27 24.92
C THR A 627 -33.36 7.53 23.92
N VAL A 628 -32.05 7.67 24.08
CA VAL A 628 -31.01 7.03 23.27
C VAL A 628 -30.25 6.04 24.15
N TRP A 629 -30.18 4.80 23.69
CA TRP A 629 -29.32 3.76 24.22
C TRP A 629 -27.97 3.80 23.51
N MET A 630 -26.90 3.67 24.29
CA MET A 630 -25.52 3.80 23.83
C MET A 630 -24.67 2.69 24.42
N LEU A 631 -23.94 1.95 23.58
CA LEU A 631 -22.96 0.96 24.05
C LEU A 631 -21.58 1.60 24.03
N SER A 632 -20.92 1.60 25.18
CA SER A 632 -19.57 2.12 25.34
C SER A 632 -18.56 1.40 24.44
N ALA A 633 -17.57 2.14 23.95
CA ALA A 633 -16.43 1.60 23.23
C ALA A 633 -15.35 1.04 24.16
N ASP A 634 -15.34 1.52 25.41
CA ASP A 634 -14.24 1.32 26.33
C ASP A 634 -14.49 0.25 27.39
N ASP A 635 -15.76 0.05 27.75
CA ASP A 635 -16.25 -0.94 28.70
C ASP A 635 -17.55 -1.59 28.19
N MET A 636 -18.03 -2.62 28.88
CA MET A 636 -19.29 -3.30 28.53
C MET A 636 -20.53 -2.58 29.08
N SER A 637 -20.42 -1.29 29.36
CA SER A 637 -21.50 -0.49 29.92
C SER A 637 -22.49 -0.08 28.82
N VAL A 638 -23.78 -0.23 29.12
CA VAL A 638 -24.88 0.27 28.31
C VAL A 638 -25.49 1.46 29.02
N CYS A 639 -25.57 2.59 28.35
CA CYS A 639 -26.11 3.81 28.95
C CYS A 639 -27.36 4.28 28.22
N ARG A 640 -28.38 4.68 28.98
CA ARG A 640 -29.57 5.37 28.50
C ARG A 640 -29.40 6.85 28.76
N TRP A 641 -29.66 7.67 27.76
CA TRP A 641 -29.56 9.12 27.85
C TRP A 641 -30.78 9.78 27.21
N ASN A 642 -31.34 10.78 27.89
CA ASN A 642 -32.38 11.64 27.36
C ASN A 642 -31.76 12.98 26.90
N PRO A 643 -31.70 13.23 25.58
CA PRO A 643 -31.08 14.44 25.05
C PRO A 643 -31.78 15.76 25.42
N GLU A 644 -33.02 15.73 25.89
CA GLU A 644 -33.82 16.93 26.17
C GLU A 644 -33.67 17.47 27.57
N ASN A 645 -33.69 16.59 28.56
CA ASN A 645 -33.58 16.97 29.96
C ASN A 645 -32.20 16.64 30.55
N GLY A 646 -31.38 15.88 29.83
CA GLY A 646 -30.04 15.48 30.25
C GLY A 646 -30.02 14.29 31.20
N ASP A 647 -31.17 13.67 31.51
CA ASP A 647 -31.22 12.50 32.40
C ASP A 647 -30.46 11.34 31.77
N ASP A 648 -29.60 10.70 32.55
CA ASP A 648 -28.84 9.54 32.11
C ASP A 648 -28.74 8.45 33.18
N ARG A 649 -28.45 7.23 32.71
CA ARG A 649 -28.22 6.06 33.56
C ARG A 649 -27.42 5.00 32.81
N CYS A 650 -26.39 4.45 33.46
CA CYS A 650 -25.62 3.32 32.95
C CYS A 650 -25.93 2.01 33.66
N PHE A 651 -25.79 0.93 32.91
CA PHE A 651 -25.96 -0.45 33.31
C PHE A 651 -24.70 -1.21 32.94
N ASP A 652 -24.08 -1.85 33.91
CA ASP A 652 -22.83 -2.56 33.72
C ASP A 652 -23.10 -4.05 33.44
N CYS A 653 -22.74 -4.52 32.25
CA CYS A 653 -22.85 -5.93 31.86
C CYS A 653 -21.59 -6.75 32.23
N SER A 654 -20.56 -6.14 32.81
CA SER A 654 -19.28 -6.81 33.11
C SER A 654 -19.31 -7.77 34.29
N GLN A 655 -20.36 -7.70 35.12
CA GLN A 655 -20.54 -8.65 36.23
C GLN A 655 -20.97 -10.04 35.77
N GLU A 656 -21.37 -10.19 34.51
CA GLU A 656 -21.79 -11.45 33.91
C GLU A 656 -20.59 -12.17 33.27
N GLU A 657 -20.49 -13.49 33.47
CA GLU A 657 -19.45 -14.30 32.83
C GLU A 657 -19.79 -14.52 31.35
N ILE A 658 -19.02 -13.91 30.45
CA ILE A 658 -19.19 -13.99 29.00
C ILE A 658 -18.12 -14.92 28.44
N GLY A 659 -18.55 -16.04 27.85
CA GLY A 659 -17.66 -16.89 27.07
C GLY A 659 -17.35 -16.23 25.73
N LEU A 660 -16.19 -16.54 25.15
CA LEU A 660 -15.79 -16.00 23.85
C LEU A 660 -15.96 -17.05 22.76
N PHE A 661 -16.59 -16.63 21.67
CA PHE A 661 -16.61 -17.33 20.41
C PHE A 661 -15.25 -17.22 19.74
N ASP A 662 -14.67 -18.38 19.41
CA ASP A 662 -13.47 -18.44 18.60
C ASP A 662 -13.85 -18.21 17.13
N CYS A 663 -13.59 -17.00 16.65
CA CYS A 663 -13.77 -16.63 15.24
C CYS A 663 -12.69 -17.20 14.31
N GLY A 664 -11.72 -17.95 14.85
CA GLY A 664 -10.65 -18.60 14.10
C GLY A 664 -9.45 -17.70 13.79
N PHE A 665 -9.41 -16.48 14.33
CA PHE A 665 -8.28 -15.56 14.22
C PHE A 665 -8.16 -14.69 15.48
N GLU A 666 -6.93 -14.34 15.87
CA GLU A 666 -6.69 -13.39 16.96
C GLU A 666 -7.14 -12.00 16.51
N VAL A 667 -8.13 -11.41 17.19
CA VAL A 667 -8.47 -10.00 17.03
C VAL A 667 -7.54 -9.20 17.94
N PRO A 668 -6.61 -8.39 17.41
CA PRO A 668 -5.84 -7.46 18.24
C PRO A 668 -6.80 -6.43 18.86
N GLY A 669 -6.69 -6.16 20.16
CA GLY A 669 -7.42 -5.06 20.82
C GLY A 669 -8.52 -5.49 21.80
N LYS A 670 -9.42 -4.53 22.11
CA LYS A 670 -10.52 -4.72 23.08
C LYS A 670 -11.56 -5.70 22.52
N ILE A 671 -11.84 -6.76 23.28
CA ILE A 671 -12.90 -7.73 22.96
C ILE A 671 -14.25 -6.99 22.92
N ARG A 672 -14.94 -7.05 21.78
CA ARG A 672 -16.29 -6.51 21.61
C ARG A 672 -17.31 -7.64 21.69
N PRO A 673 -17.95 -7.86 22.84
CA PRO A 673 -18.84 -9.01 23.03
C PRO A 673 -20.15 -8.88 22.25
N PHE A 674 -20.58 -7.66 21.92
CA PHE A 674 -21.86 -7.37 21.28
C PHE A 674 -21.70 -6.72 19.91
N SER A 675 -22.57 -7.10 18.97
CA SER A 675 -22.59 -6.57 17.60
C SER A 675 -23.66 -5.49 17.41
N SER A 676 -24.70 -5.52 18.24
CA SER A 676 -25.94 -4.77 18.02
C SER A 676 -26.84 -4.81 19.25
N MET A 677 -27.76 -3.84 19.32
CA MET A 677 -28.78 -3.76 20.36
C MET A 677 -30.09 -3.19 19.81
N VAL A 678 -31.21 -3.70 20.31
CA VAL A 678 -32.56 -3.27 19.91
C VAL A 678 -33.44 -3.16 21.15
N ASP A 679 -34.14 -2.04 21.28
CA ASP A 679 -35.15 -1.87 22.34
C ASP A 679 -36.42 -2.65 22.00
N THR A 680 -37.01 -3.33 22.99
CA THR A 680 -38.18 -4.21 22.84
C THR A 680 -39.17 -3.96 23.97
N LYS A 681 -40.38 -4.51 23.88
CA LYS A 681 -41.37 -4.41 24.99
C LYS A 681 -40.89 -5.02 26.31
N LYS A 682 -39.98 -6.00 26.28
CA LYS A 682 -39.41 -6.65 27.48
C LYS A 682 -38.15 -5.95 27.99
N GLY A 683 -37.58 -5.02 27.23
CA GLY A 683 -36.34 -4.32 27.55
C GLY A 683 -35.35 -4.28 26.38
N LEU A 684 -34.10 -3.90 26.64
CA LEU A 684 -33.06 -3.77 25.61
C LEU A 684 -32.37 -5.11 25.38
N LEU A 685 -32.51 -5.66 24.17
CA LEU A 685 -31.89 -6.92 23.75
C LEU A 685 -30.55 -6.66 23.06
N LEU A 686 -29.50 -7.35 23.52
CA LEU A 686 -28.14 -7.29 22.98
C LEU A 686 -27.79 -8.61 22.30
N ALA A 687 -27.28 -8.52 21.07
CA ALA A 687 -26.85 -9.68 20.30
C ALA A 687 -25.34 -9.89 20.35
N PRO A 688 -24.89 -11.16 20.41
CA PRO A 688 -23.47 -11.48 20.48
C PRO A 688 -22.71 -11.17 19.19
N ALA A 689 -21.54 -10.54 19.33
CA ALA A 689 -20.48 -10.49 18.33
C ALA A 689 -19.43 -11.58 18.59
N SER A 690 -18.52 -11.33 19.54
CA SER A 690 -17.55 -12.32 20.03
C SER A 690 -17.98 -12.99 21.33
N GLY A 691 -18.99 -12.46 22.03
CA GLY A 691 -19.55 -13.11 23.22
C GLY A 691 -20.43 -14.30 22.84
N ASP A 692 -20.58 -15.31 23.70
CA ASP A 692 -21.24 -16.57 23.38
C ASP A 692 -22.77 -16.60 23.61
N ARG A 693 -23.39 -15.48 23.99
CA ARG A 693 -24.82 -15.40 24.37
C ARG A 693 -25.43 -14.02 24.20
N PHE A 694 -26.77 -13.99 24.19
CA PHE A 694 -27.56 -12.76 24.22
C PHE A 694 -27.79 -12.29 25.65
N PHE A 695 -27.98 -10.98 25.81
CA PHE A 695 -28.40 -10.38 27.08
C PHE A 695 -29.63 -9.51 26.87
N LEU A 696 -30.54 -9.56 27.84
CA LEU A 696 -31.70 -8.68 27.93
C LEU A 696 -31.56 -7.82 29.18
N LEU A 697 -31.45 -6.51 29.01
CA LEU A 697 -31.65 -5.55 30.09
C LEU A 697 -33.15 -5.39 30.29
N SER A 698 -33.68 -6.04 31.33
CA SER A 698 -35.11 -6.16 31.58
C SER A 698 -35.73 -4.81 31.96
N ALA A 699 -36.89 -4.50 31.37
CA ALA A 699 -37.65 -3.30 31.71
C ALA A 699 -38.30 -3.36 33.10
N ASP A 700 -38.46 -4.55 33.69
CA ASP A 700 -39.16 -4.76 34.96
C ASP A 700 -38.26 -4.50 36.18
N ASP A 701 -37.00 -4.92 36.12
CA ASP A 701 -36.05 -4.87 37.23
C ASP A 701 -34.74 -4.13 36.90
N GLU A 702 -34.59 -3.66 35.66
CA GLU A 702 -33.44 -2.91 35.17
C GLU A 702 -32.10 -3.62 35.39
N LYS A 703 -32.11 -4.96 35.26
CA LYS A 703 -30.93 -5.82 35.34
C LYS A 703 -30.73 -6.62 34.06
N PHE A 704 -29.48 -6.99 33.80
CA PHE A 704 -29.15 -7.91 32.74
C PHE A 704 -29.52 -9.33 33.11
N HIS A 705 -30.16 -10.02 32.17
CA HIS A 705 -30.43 -11.45 32.24
C HIS A 705 -29.94 -12.10 30.95
N VAL A 706 -29.40 -13.32 31.06
CA VAL A 706 -29.11 -14.11 29.86
C VAL A 706 -30.43 -14.44 29.17
N TRP A 707 -30.61 -13.96 27.94
CA TRP A 707 -31.76 -14.32 27.13
C TRP A 707 -31.40 -15.53 26.28
N THR A 708 -32.22 -16.57 26.36
CA THR A 708 -32.06 -17.76 25.51
C THR A 708 -32.99 -17.63 24.32
N PRO A 709 -32.48 -17.54 23.08
CA PRO A 709 -33.33 -17.44 21.91
C PRO A 709 -34.22 -18.68 21.74
N PRO A 710 -35.44 -18.53 21.18
CA PRO A 710 -36.32 -19.67 20.88
C PRO A 710 -35.81 -20.55 19.72
N PHE A 711 -34.74 -20.14 19.05
CA PHE A 711 -34.04 -20.87 17.99
C PHE A 711 -32.67 -21.36 18.47
N THR A 712 -32.11 -22.36 17.77
CA THR A 712 -30.78 -22.88 18.09
C THR A 712 -29.70 -21.93 17.58
N MET A 713 -28.86 -21.44 18.48
CA MET A 713 -27.68 -20.63 18.13
C MET A 713 -26.45 -21.54 17.99
N SER A 714 -25.80 -21.53 16.82
CA SER A 714 -24.54 -22.24 16.63
C SER A 714 -23.36 -21.36 17.07
N LEU A 715 -22.49 -21.91 17.91
CA LEU A 715 -21.21 -21.29 18.29
C LEU A 715 -20.03 -21.80 17.46
N LYS A 716 -20.30 -22.57 16.41
CA LYS A 716 -19.28 -23.10 15.51
C LYS A 716 -19.66 -22.79 14.07
N PRO A 717 -18.71 -22.32 13.25
CA PRO A 717 -18.91 -22.21 11.81
C PRO A 717 -19.43 -23.53 11.25
N ARG A 718 -20.33 -23.44 10.28
CA ARG A 718 -20.91 -24.62 9.62
C ARG A 718 -19.86 -25.43 8.85
N SER A 719 -18.87 -24.76 8.28
CA SER A 719 -17.74 -25.37 7.58
C SER A 719 -16.45 -24.61 7.88
N ASP A 720 -15.32 -25.26 7.61
CA ASP A 720 -13.99 -24.66 7.69
C ASP A 720 -13.67 -23.75 6.48
N TYR A 721 -14.61 -23.58 5.54
CA TYR A 721 -14.38 -22.85 4.29
C TYR A 721 -14.49 -21.33 4.43
N ALA A 722 -15.53 -20.86 5.13
CA ALA A 722 -15.80 -19.45 5.31
C ALA A 722 -15.67 -19.07 6.78
N SER A 723 -14.79 -18.10 7.07
CA SER A 723 -14.63 -17.58 8.41
C SER A 723 -15.89 -16.86 8.89
N CYS A 724 -16.15 -16.94 10.20
CA CYS A 724 -17.24 -16.24 10.84
C CYS A 724 -16.65 -15.10 11.67
N GLN A 725 -16.78 -13.86 11.20
CA GLN A 725 -16.16 -12.70 11.85
C GLN A 725 -16.88 -12.27 13.14
N PHE A 726 -18.14 -12.66 13.30
CA PHE A 726 -18.98 -12.41 14.46
C PHE A 726 -20.09 -13.48 14.51
N LEU A 727 -20.78 -13.61 15.63
CA LEU A 727 -21.85 -14.61 15.81
C LEU A 727 -23.17 -14.25 15.13
N GLY A 728 -23.60 -13.02 15.28
CA GLY A 728 -24.74 -12.52 14.52
C GLY A 728 -25.04 -11.07 14.82
N ILE A 729 -26.07 -10.54 14.20
CA ILE A 729 -26.45 -9.13 14.33
C ILE A 729 -27.97 -8.99 14.32
N LEU A 730 -28.44 -8.13 15.20
CA LEU A 730 -29.82 -7.82 15.48
C LEU A 730 -30.15 -6.42 14.95
N PHE A 731 -31.27 -6.29 14.27
CA PHE A 731 -31.74 -5.01 13.77
C PHE A 731 -33.27 -5.01 13.68
N ARG A 732 -33.86 -3.81 13.69
CA ARG A 732 -35.26 -3.62 13.32
C ARG A 732 -35.34 -3.34 11.83
N GLN A 733 -36.41 -3.82 11.18
CA GLN A 733 -36.70 -3.48 9.78
C GLN A 733 -36.65 -1.95 9.60
N LYS A 734 -35.69 -1.48 8.81
CA LYS A 734 -35.25 -0.07 8.75
C LYS A 734 -36.23 0.83 7.98
N GLU A 735 -37.20 0.27 7.26
CA GLU A 735 -38.28 1.05 6.60
C GLU A 735 -39.12 1.87 7.60
N ALA A 736 -39.02 1.56 8.90
CA ALA A 736 -39.73 2.25 9.98
C ALA A 736 -39.17 3.64 10.38
N PHE A 737 -38.07 4.14 9.78
CA PHE A 737 -37.58 5.50 10.09
C PHE A 737 -38.56 6.62 9.66
N GLY A 738 -39.57 6.30 8.85
CA GLY A 738 -40.66 7.21 8.46
C GLY A 738 -42.08 6.71 8.81
N ALA A 739 -42.24 5.59 9.50
CA ALA A 739 -43.56 5.08 9.87
C ALA A 739 -44.19 5.96 10.97
N GLU A 740 -45.51 6.22 10.86
CA GLU A 740 -46.30 6.82 11.93
C GLU A 740 -46.06 6.07 13.26
N GLN A 741 -46.05 6.80 14.38
CA GLN A 741 -45.93 6.24 15.73
C GLN A 741 -46.93 5.08 15.93
N GLY A 742 -46.47 3.82 15.77
CA GLY A 742 -47.35 2.66 15.93
C GLY A 742 -46.89 1.35 15.29
N ASN A 743 -46.10 1.36 14.20
CA ASN A 743 -45.56 0.13 13.62
C ASN A 743 -44.09 -0.04 14.02
N LEU A 744 -43.81 -0.93 14.98
CA LEU A 744 -42.48 -1.11 15.59
C LEU A 744 -41.45 -1.78 14.64
N GLY A 745 -41.88 -2.22 13.45
CA GLY A 745 -41.06 -3.02 12.53
C GLY A 745 -40.73 -4.38 13.13
N ALA A 746 -40.45 -5.38 12.28
CA ALA A 746 -40.04 -6.68 12.76
C ALA A 746 -38.61 -6.65 13.33
N ILE A 747 -38.35 -7.42 14.39
CA ILE A 747 -37.01 -7.64 14.92
C ILE A 747 -36.37 -8.75 14.10
N ARG A 748 -35.20 -8.53 13.52
CA ARG A 748 -34.47 -9.53 12.75
C ARG A 748 -33.12 -9.83 13.37
N TYR A 749 -32.75 -11.10 13.37
CA TYR A 749 -31.44 -11.59 13.77
C TYR A 749 -30.84 -12.42 12.63
N PHE A 750 -29.68 -12.00 12.14
CA PHE A 750 -28.88 -12.82 11.23
C PHE A 750 -27.79 -13.54 12.02
N SER A 751 -27.82 -14.88 12.00
CA SER A 751 -26.76 -15.71 12.57
C SER A 751 -25.76 -16.08 11.50
N MET A 752 -24.49 -15.74 11.73
CA MET A 752 -23.43 -15.93 10.75
C MET A 752 -22.91 -17.38 10.68
N PRO A 753 -22.75 -18.12 11.79
CA PRO A 753 -22.23 -19.49 11.72
C PRO A 753 -23.12 -20.46 10.96
N ASP A 754 -24.45 -20.35 11.10
CA ASP A 754 -25.42 -21.17 10.37
C ASP A 754 -25.99 -20.50 9.11
N ARG A 755 -25.74 -19.19 8.95
CA ARG A 755 -26.13 -18.31 7.83
C ARG A 755 -27.63 -18.15 7.67
N LYS A 756 -28.34 -18.05 8.79
CA LYS A 756 -29.80 -17.95 8.83
C LYS A 756 -30.29 -16.58 9.28
N LEU A 757 -31.40 -16.16 8.70
CA LEU A 757 -32.12 -14.96 9.10
C LEU A 757 -33.39 -15.36 9.85
N TYR A 758 -33.56 -14.82 11.04
CA TYR A 758 -34.70 -15.06 11.91
C TYR A 758 -35.46 -13.76 12.09
N GLU A 759 -36.78 -13.83 12.00
CA GLU A 759 -37.70 -12.80 12.46
C GLU A 759 -38.18 -13.18 13.86
N ILE A 760 -37.98 -12.29 14.83
CA ILE A 760 -38.30 -12.49 16.24
C ILE A 760 -39.51 -11.63 16.57
N GLU A 761 -40.52 -12.23 17.19
CA GLU A 761 -41.71 -11.51 17.61
C GLU A 761 -41.40 -10.57 18.80
N GLU A 762 -42.21 -9.53 18.99
CA GLU A 762 -42.03 -8.55 20.10
C GLU A 762 -42.14 -9.17 21.49
N ASP A 763 -42.73 -10.35 21.61
CA ASP A 763 -42.74 -11.12 22.84
C ASP A 763 -41.41 -11.83 23.13
N LEU A 764 -40.46 -11.89 22.19
CA LEU A 764 -39.19 -12.61 22.30
C LEU A 764 -39.33 -14.12 22.59
N ASP A 765 -40.53 -14.67 22.49
CA ASP A 765 -40.84 -16.07 22.82
C ASP A 765 -41.08 -16.91 21.55
N SER A 766 -41.30 -16.25 20.41
CA SER A 766 -41.54 -16.91 19.12
C SER A 766 -40.74 -16.29 17.97
N TYR A 767 -40.55 -17.08 16.91
CA TYR A 767 -39.76 -16.67 15.75
C TYR A 767 -40.24 -17.35 14.47
N THR A 768 -39.88 -16.74 13.33
CA THR A 768 -39.99 -17.33 11.99
C THR A 768 -38.63 -17.30 11.31
N GLU A 769 -38.18 -18.42 10.74
CA GLU A 769 -36.97 -18.43 9.88
C GLU A 769 -37.33 -17.87 8.49
N ILE A 770 -36.58 -16.87 8.02
CA ILE A 770 -36.70 -16.30 6.69
C ILE A 770 -35.67 -17.02 5.78
N PRO A 771 -36.11 -17.83 4.80
CA PRO A 771 -35.19 -18.52 3.91
C PRO A 771 -34.44 -17.53 3.00
N LEU A 772 -33.11 -17.59 3.01
CA LEU A 772 -32.24 -16.87 2.08
C LEU A 772 -31.81 -17.81 0.95
N ARG A 773 -32.45 -17.71 -0.21
CA ARG A 773 -32.22 -18.61 -1.35
C ARG A 773 -31.93 -17.82 -2.61
N PHE A 774 -30.93 -18.27 -3.36
CA PHE A 774 -30.56 -17.71 -4.66
C PHE A 774 -30.61 -18.80 -5.72
N SER A 775 -30.87 -18.40 -6.97
CA SER A 775 -30.67 -19.28 -8.11
C SER A 775 -29.17 -19.59 -8.28
N LEU A 776 -28.74 -20.77 -7.82
CA LEU A 776 -27.33 -21.21 -7.94
C LEU A 776 -26.84 -21.27 -9.38
N LYS A 777 -27.75 -21.55 -10.32
CA LYS A 777 -27.45 -21.54 -11.76
C LYS A 777 -27.06 -20.14 -12.21
N GLU A 778 -27.88 -19.13 -11.88
CA GLU A 778 -27.62 -17.74 -12.25
C GLU A 778 -26.38 -17.17 -11.55
N LEU A 779 -26.15 -17.50 -10.27
CA LEU A 779 -24.92 -17.12 -9.57
C LEU A 779 -23.66 -17.59 -10.30
N LYS A 780 -23.67 -18.83 -10.81
CA LYS A 780 -22.55 -19.39 -11.59
C LYS A 780 -22.50 -18.84 -13.01
N GLU A 781 -23.63 -18.64 -13.67
CA GLU A 781 -23.70 -18.10 -15.03
C GLU A 781 -23.21 -16.65 -15.08
N HIS A 782 -23.41 -15.90 -14.00
CA HIS A 782 -23.07 -14.49 -13.92
C HIS A 782 -21.83 -14.18 -13.08
N CYS A 783 -21.07 -15.14 -12.54
CA CYS A 783 -19.84 -14.83 -11.81
C CYS A 783 -18.78 -14.16 -12.71
N TYR A 784 -17.78 -13.48 -12.12
CA TYR A 784 -16.84 -12.66 -12.91
C TYR A 784 -15.78 -13.45 -13.67
N GLY A 785 -15.21 -14.52 -13.12
CA GLY A 785 -13.98 -15.12 -13.65
C GLY A 785 -12.79 -14.16 -13.51
N PHE A 786 -12.07 -13.92 -14.60
CA PHE A 786 -10.97 -12.95 -14.66
C PHE A 786 -11.49 -11.53 -14.89
N ALA A 787 -11.15 -10.61 -13.99
CA ALA A 787 -11.47 -9.19 -14.11
C ALA A 787 -10.64 -8.32 -13.18
N ARG A 788 -10.67 -7.00 -13.40
CA ARG A 788 -10.21 -6.02 -12.40
C ARG A 788 -11.11 -6.12 -11.17
N ARG A 789 -10.52 -6.19 -9.98
CA ARG A 789 -11.30 -6.28 -8.74
C ARG A 789 -11.82 -4.94 -8.27
N ASN A 790 -10.96 -3.94 -8.19
CA ASN A 790 -11.31 -2.55 -7.89
C ASN A 790 -10.15 -1.63 -8.33
N PRO A 791 -10.21 -0.29 -8.16
CA PRO A 791 -9.13 0.61 -8.56
C PRO A 791 -7.76 0.37 -7.86
N TRP A 792 -7.71 -0.43 -6.79
CA TRP A 792 -6.51 -0.72 -5.99
C TRP A 792 -6.07 -2.19 -6.04
N GLN A 793 -6.90 -3.07 -6.62
CA GLN A 793 -6.71 -4.51 -6.75
C GLN A 793 -6.94 -4.91 -8.21
N ARG A 794 -5.87 -5.38 -8.86
CA ARG A 794 -5.78 -5.43 -10.32
C ARG A 794 -6.44 -6.65 -10.93
N TYR A 795 -6.31 -6.76 -12.24
CA TYR A 795 -6.86 -7.84 -13.05
C TYR A 795 -6.33 -9.21 -12.60
N GLY A 796 -7.23 -10.10 -12.25
CA GLY A 796 -6.93 -11.48 -11.90
C GLY A 796 -8.20 -12.29 -11.65
N CYS A 797 -8.04 -13.57 -11.34
CA CYS A 797 -9.12 -14.37 -10.79
C CYS A 797 -8.90 -14.53 -9.30
N TYR A 798 -9.85 -14.06 -8.48
CA TYR A 798 -9.73 -14.09 -7.02
C TYR A 798 -10.45 -15.31 -6.47
N GLU A 799 -9.78 -16.04 -5.58
CA GLU A 799 -10.30 -17.28 -5.02
C GLU A 799 -11.55 -17.01 -4.16
N ASP A 800 -12.65 -17.68 -4.52
CA ASP A 800 -13.92 -17.64 -3.83
C ASP A 800 -14.68 -18.97 -4.01
N VAL A 801 -15.93 -19.01 -3.55
CA VAL A 801 -16.80 -20.20 -3.62
C VAL A 801 -17.07 -20.73 -5.04
N PHE A 802 -16.98 -19.89 -6.08
CA PHE A 802 -17.19 -20.26 -7.48
C PHE A 802 -15.87 -20.39 -8.25
N HIS A 803 -14.83 -19.70 -7.82
CA HIS A 803 -13.50 -19.73 -8.41
C HIS A 803 -12.54 -20.47 -7.48
N THR A 804 -12.65 -21.81 -7.47
CA THR A 804 -11.81 -22.65 -6.60
C THR A 804 -10.46 -22.96 -7.23
N LEU A 805 -9.41 -23.17 -6.41
CA LEU A 805 -8.09 -23.57 -6.91
C LEU A 805 -8.17 -24.83 -7.81
N PRO A 806 -8.88 -25.92 -7.45
CA PRO A 806 -8.96 -27.09 -8.32
C PRO A 806 -9.60 -26.83 -9.68
N ASP A 807 -10.60 -25.94 -9.75
CA ASP A 807 -11.22 -25.56 -11.01
C ASP A 807 -10.29 -24.69 -11.88
N PHE A 808 -9.49 -23.83 -11.26
CA PHE A 808 -8.42 -23.12 -11.96
C PHE A 808 -7.36 -24.09 -12.52
N LEU A 809 -6.88 -25.03 -11.71
CA LEU A 809 -5.89 -26.04 -12.11
C LEU A 809 -6.41 -27.02 -13.17
N SER A 810 -7.72 -27.06 -13.40
CA SER A 810 -8.37 -27.92 -14.40
C SER A 810 -8.90 -27.14 -15.60
N ASP A 811 -8.64 -25.83 -15.68
CA ASP A 811 -9.18 -24.92 -16.70
C ASP A 811 -10.73 -25.00 -16.81
N ARG A 812 -11.42 -25.08 -15.65
CA ARG A 812 -12.89 -25.19 -15.52
C ARG A 812 -13.54 -24.02 -14.77
N LEU A 813 -12.84 -22.91 -14.59
CA LEU A 813 -13.40 -21.74 -13.92
C LEU A 813 -14.64 -21.21 -14.67
N PRO A 814 -15.73 -20.87 -13.95
CA PRO A 814 -16.86 -20.16 -14.54
C PRO A 814 -16.55 -18.66 -14.72
N GLY A 815 -17.39 -17.95 -15.45
CA GLY A 815 -17.25 -16.51 -15.70
C GLY A 815 -16.35 -16.19 -16.90
N ASN A 816 -15.76 -14.99 -16.90
CA ASN A 816 -14.91 -14.53 -18.00
C ASN A 816 -13.60 -15.32 -18.05
N PRO A 817 -13.16 -15.76 -19.25
CA PRO A 817 -11.85 -16.35 -19.43
C PRO A 817 -10.76 -15.27 -19.28
N HIS A 818 -9.53 -15.71 -19.03
CA HIS A 818 -8.36 -14.83 -19.01
C HIS A 818 -8.20 -14.09 -20.35
N CYS A 819 -8.02 -12.78 -20.28
CA CYS A 819 -7.77 -11.91 -21.43
C CYS A 819 -6.47 -11.13 -21.21
N LYS A 820 -5.45 -11.45 -22.02
CA LYS A 820 -4.12 -10.84 -21.93
C LYS A 820 -4.15 -9.33 -22.15
N GLU A 821 -4.92 -8.86 -23.13
CA GLU A 821 -5.00 -7.45 -23.49
C GLU A 821 -5.64 -6.62 -22.38
N GLU A 822 -6.67 -7.14 -21.71
CA GLU A 822 -7.32 -6.47 -20.58
C GLU A 822 -6.41 -6.41 -19.36
N GLN A 823 -5.69 -7.50 -19.08
CA GLN A 823 -4.71 -7.56 -18.00
C GLN A 823 -3.62 -6.51 -18.20
N ILE A 824 -2.96 -6.48 -19.37
CA ILE A 824 -1.88 -5.53 -19.66
C ILE A 824 -2.40 -4.09 -19.57
N ARG A 825 -3.61 -3.82 -20.07
CA ARG A 825 -4.24 -2.50 -19.98
C ARG A 825 -4.42 -2.07 -18.52
N ASP A 826 -5.01 -2.91 -17.67
CA ASP A 826 -5.23 -2.57 -16.25
C ASP A 826 -3.91 -2.39 -15.47
N TYR A 827 -2.93 -3.29 -15.64
CA TYR A 827 -1.62 -3.16 -15.00
C TYR A 827 -0.80 -1.98 -15.57
N SER A 828 -1.12 -1.44 -16.74
CA SER A 828 -0.48 -0.21 -17.23
C SER A 828 -0.94 1.05 -16.48
N GLU A 829 -2.10 1.03 -15.81
CA GLU A 829 -2.62 2.18 -15.07
C GLU A 829 -1.81 2.48 -13.79
N ILE A 830 -1.10 1.48 -13.25
CA ILE A 830 -0.34 1.62 -12.00
C ILE A 830 1.09 2.08 -12.18
N THR A 831 1.54 2.33 -13.41
CA THR A 831 2.92 2.76 -13.64
C THR A 831 3.06 3.73 -14.81
N GLU A 832 3.90 4.76 -14.65
CA GLU A 832 4.14 5.70 -15.76
C GLU A 832 4.87 5.06 -16.94
N ASN A 833 5.57 3.93 -16.70
CA ASN A 833 6.37 3.31 -17.73
C ASN A 833 6.31 1.78 -17.72
N THR A 834 5.76 1.22 -18.79
CA THR A 834 5.70 -0.21 -19.09
C THR A 834 6.50 -0.59 -20.36
N ASP A 835 7.28 0.34 -20.94
CA ASP A 835 8.04 0.10 -22.17
C ASP A 835 9.43 -0.55 -21.95
N GLY A 836 9.80 -0.79 -20.69
CA GLY A 836 11.10 -1.35 -20.31
C GLY A 836 12.26 -0.34 -20.26
N THR A 837 11.97 0.97 -20.24
CA THR A 837 13.00 2.02 -20.20
C THR A 837 12.97 2.89 -18.94
N CYS A 838 12.36 2.42 -17.84
CA CYS A 838 12.28 3.16 -16.58
C CYS A 838 13.67 3.57 -16.08
N GLY A 839 14.63 2.65 -16.07
CA GLY A 839 15.99 2.88 -15.60
C GLY A 839 16.70 3.99 -16.38
N LYS A 840 16.55 3.98 -17.72
CA LYS A 840 17.10 5.01 -18.60
C LYS A 840 16.51 6.39 -18.30
N LYS A 841 15.17 6.50 -18.24
CA LYS A 841 14.47 7.77 -17.93
C LYS A 841 14.84 8.29 -16.55
N THR A 842 15.07 7.40 -15.59
CA THR A 842 15.49 7.75 -14.23
C THR A 842 16.91 8.30 -14.19
N HIS A 843 17.86 7.64 -14.86
CA HIS A 843 19.24 8.14 -15.00
C HIS A 843 19.28 9.53 -15.63
N GLU A 844 18.59 9.70 -16.76
CA GLU A 844 18.50 10.98 -17.49
C GLU A 844 17.92 12.09 -16.60
N GLU A 845 16.86 11.81 -15.85
CA GLU A 845 16.20 12.81 -15.00
C GLU A 845 17.03 13.18 -13.75
N VAL A 846 17.66 12.20 -13.08
CA VAL A 846 18.55 12.48 -11.93
C VAL A 846 19.73 13.34 -12.39
N LYS A 847 20.35 12.96 -13.53
CA LYS A 847 21.47 13.70 -14.10
C LYS A 847 21.08 15.13 -14.50
N ARG A 848 19.91 15.31 -15.12
CA ARG A 848 19.39 16.64 -15.47
C ARG A 848 19.26 17.52 -14.23
N ARG A 849 18.62 17.02 -13.17
CA ARG A 849 18.42 17.77 -11.93
C ARG A 849 19.71 18.06 -11.16
N LEU A 850 20.73 17.22 -11.29
CA LEU A 850 22.05 17.46 -10.70
C LEU A 850 22.69 18.77 -11.21
N PHE A 851 22.42 19.16 -12.46
CA PHE A 851 22.97 20.38 -13.07
C PHE A 851 22.02 21.59 -13.04
N GLU A 852 20.77 21.41 -12.60
CA GLU A 852 19.78 22.50 -12.47
C GLU A 852 19.70 23.04 -11.03
N ASP A 853 19.89 22.17 -10.04
CA ASP A 853 19.95 22.51 -8.61
C ASP A 853 21.37 22.93 -8.20
#